data_AF-A0A1V5Y3D9-F1
#
_entry.id   AF-A0A1V5Y3D9-F1
#
_cell.length_a   1.000
_cell.length_b   1.000
_cell.length_c   1.000
_cell.angle_alpha   90.00
_cell.angle_beta   90.00
_cell.angle_gamma   90.00
#
_symmetry.space_group_name_H-M   'P 1'
#
loop_
_entity.id
_entity.type
_entity.pdbx_description
1 polymer ?
#
loop_
_entity_poly.entity_id
_entity_poly.type
_entity_poly.pdbx_seq_one_letter_code
_entity_poly.pdbx_strand_id
1 'polypeptide(L)'
;MKISKILIVTLLMTLCIALAANAQVTPTKTITMYWNKLCGYNPASDDVRRMSVSLDGQTIITLNKGINKAQIWHGRSGVIWNKMAESGPKGPDSLNMTGVSGGTFAISDGGFTQDGAFIVCNLFTATTHNLKVYIWDTVTTAPRVIYDAIPAPSPRNGDGLAVMGRLSDNTAKVIVVGNNAASRPVVLTTADKGRTWTATILANPVHAQTVQFDSTGAFWCTRYAAGTPLQKYNPDGSIAGAAPPNRIPHPYAFGGLYLDEANGLIYGAGIRENNPVRVFDVATGALIASSTEPILLGGFTTSGGVANGSACVKGLPDGTILVGSERNGIARMRLVNVITADGAGNTPTTTNTIQAAITAYNVGGPLAAYKPLMIAVDPTVTFDESIDLNNGAAWNGKIAGDLLIKSAVPGTNAVIKLRKGPSSNDAIWIAQETNNIMFKDLVLCPSLQAPLFTGNVAMIRMDQNTAESVINWVELYNVVQTDIAVGGEPMVKTKAEAIAMTAAGPPPPTGSTVGTASQHISLYTDAGESMSLLLDNCVSYASKGMGWRFYPHGVSGESLIVNNGFVAWTTHGQPCTFGNSALRILCGTAAVQKYVTVTGDDAGAGPSKCTAFIEPAYHALYNSTSAAKFITKINNLLVWSSRTGDAANIPRSVSSSSGVCMPMISDCIFKNQNNVNVVVQTVGATPGSAPYVWERNTFFTNGNALLGTAKGAQWPEYQTITLRDCIFAGPGTKLGIAGTHAGAYAENCAWVTEGPSAIGARGVIDSDTNSINWDPIFKDNSPTSFTKSSFMDVQNYGYKGKAAGGANLAGGADWIGGFNPAIQLRDADDAADVAAIDFGTCDTNTTTTKTFKIKNLGPGSPLAVAGSVIVTGAPYTIDSGDGAANLGVNGTATIVVAFRPTVDGTYNDTLRITSDSGGAPAAQLNIPITGIAYTTSVTDWKLIK
;
A
#
# COMPACT_ATOMS: atom_id res chain seq x y z
N MET A 1 -8.47 28.85 -72.33
CA MET A 1 -8.82 27.57 -71.65
C MET A 1 -7.63 26.95 -70.87
N LYS A 2 -6.87 27.74 -70.08
CA LYS A 2 -5.78 27.23 -69.21
C LYS A 2 -5.92 27.59 -67.72
N ILE A 3 -6.65 28.67 -67.39
CA ILE A 3 -6.83 29.15 -66.02
C ILE A 3 -7.75 28.23 -65.19
N SER A 4 -8.75 27.60 -65.81
CA SER A 4 -9.71 26.73 -65.10
C SER A 4 -9.08 25.50 -64.46
N LYS A 5 -8.09 24.85 -65.10
CA LYS A 5 -7.47 23.64 -64.53
C LYS A 5 -6.64 23.95 -63.28
N ILE A 6 -5.91 25.06 -63.25
CA ILE A 6 -5.14 25.46 -62.05
C ILE A 6 -6.12 25.85 -60.94
N LEU A 7 -7.13 26.68 -61.23
CA LEU A 7 -8.10 27.08 -60.21
C LEU A 7 -8.89 25.89 -59.64
N ILE A 8 -9.28 24.92 -60.48
CA ILE A 8 -9.96 23.69 -60.04
C ILE A 8 -9.03 22.81 -59.20
N VAL A 9 -7.76 22.63 -59.60
CA VAL A 9 -6.79 21.84 -58.80
C VAL A 9 -6.50 22.52 -57.46
N THR A 10 -6.33 23.84 -57.42
CA THR A 10 -6.17 24.59 -56.16
C THR A 10 -7.44 24.47 -55.31
N LEU A 11 -8.63 24.63 -55.89
CA LEU A 11 -9.89 24.52 -55.14
C LEU A 11 -10.12 23.09 -54.61
N LEU A 12 -9.81 22.04 -55.39
CA LEU A 12 -9.85 20.65 -54.92
C LEU A 12 -8.78 20.38 -53.85
N MET A 13 -7.57 20.91 -53.98
CA MET A 13 -6.56 20.79 -52.92
C MET A 13 -7.00 21.50 -51.64
N THR A 14 -7.51 22.73 -51.73
CA THR A 14 -8.02 23.46 -50.55
C THR A 14 -9.24 22.76 -49.95
N LEU A 15 -10.15 22.20 -50.77
CA LEU A 15 -11.31 21.45 -50.29
C LEU A 15 -10.91 20.11 -49.67
N CYS A 16 -9.97 19.37 -50.24
CA CYS A 16 -9.43 18.13 -49.66
C CYS A 16 -8.63 18.38 -48.39
N ILE A 17 -7.87 19.49 -48.30
CA ILE A 17 -7.18 19.90 -47.07
C ILE A 17 -8.21 20.33 -46.01
N ALA A 18 -9.27 21.04 -46.38
CA ALA A 18 -10.36 21.42 -45.47
C ALA A 18 -11.21 20.22 -45.02
N LEU A 19 -11.41 19.21 -45.87
CA LEU A 19 -12.09 17.96 -45.52
C LEU A 19 -11.21 17.07 -44.62
N ALA A 20 -9.91 16.99 -44.89
CA ALA A 20 -8.95 16.30 -44.02
C ALA A 20 -8.83 16.97 -42.65
N ALA A 21 -8.90 18.31 -42.59
CA ALA A 21 -8.90 19.07 -41.34
C ALA A 21 -10.22 19.00 -40.55
N ASN A 22 -11.30 18.47 -41.13
CA ASN A 22 -12.63 18.34 -40.49
C ASN A 22 -13.12 16.91 -40.30
N ALA A 23 -12.22 15.91 -40.39
CA ALA A 23 -12.48 14.60 -39.81
C ALA A 23 -12.55 14.74 -38.29
N GLN A 24 -13.75 15.01 -37.75
CA GLN A 24 -14.02 15.10 -36.31
C GLN A 24 -13.66 13.78 -35.64
N VAL A 25 -12.46 13.74 -35.02
CA VAL A 25 -12.00 12.62 -34.20
C VAL A 25 -12.98 12.47 -33.04
N THR A 26 -13.85 11.47 -33.12
CA THR A 26 -14.83 11.21 -32.06
C THR A 26 -14.24 10.13 -31.16
N PRO A 27 -13.78 10.46 -29.94
CA PRO A 27 -13.16 9.47 -29.07
C PRO A 27 -14.15 8.39 -28.66
N THR A 28 -13.68 7.15 -28.52
CA THR A 28 -14.50 6.06 -27.98
C THR A 28 -14.65 6.22 -26.47
N LYS A 29 -15.67 5.59 -25.84
CA LYS A 29 -15.80 5.62 -24.37
C LYS A 29 -15.34 4.30 -23.77
N THR A 30 -14.53 4.37 -22.71
CA THR A 30 -14.07 3.21 -21.94
C THR A 30 -14.17 3.52 -20.44
N ILE A 31 -14.39 2.51 -19.61
CA ILE A 31 -14.22 2.69 -18.16
C ILE A 31 -12.76 2.48 -17.83
N THR A 32 -12.10 3.52 -17.34
CA THR A 32 -10.75 3.36 -16.79
C THR A 32 -10.81 3.27 -15.27
N MET A 33 -10.08 2.28 -14.77
CA MET A 33 -9.84 2.09 -13.34
C MET A 33 -8.68 2.98 -12.91
N TYR A 34 -8.96 3.85 -11.94
CA TYR A 34 -7.97 4.70 -11.31
C TYR A 34 -7.61 4.07 -9.96
N TRP A 35 -6.40 3.51 -9.89
CA TRP A 35 -6.03 2.55 -8.86
C TRP A 35 -5.51 3.21 -7.59
N ASN A 36 -6.41 3.64 -6.71
CA ASN A 36 -6.07 3.84 -5.31
C ASN A 36 -6.65 2.68 -4.48
N LYS A 37 -5.77 1.93 -3.81
CA LYS A 37 -6.13 0.84 -2.88
C LYS A 37 -6.70 1.45 -1.59
N LEU A 38 -8.01 1.72 -1.59
CA LEU A 38 -8.67 2.49 -0.52
C LEU A 38 -8.74 1.77 0.83
N CYS A 39 -8.48 0.47 0.89
CA CYS A 39 -8.36 -0.29 2.13
C CYS A 39 -7.19 -1.29 2.04
N GLY A 40 -6.34 -1.30 3.07
CA GLY A 40 -5.21 -2.21 3.16
C GLY A 40 -5.59 -3.69 3.37
N TYR A 41 -4.59 -4.54 3.18
CA TYR A 41 -4.44 -5.94 3.65
C TYR A 41 -5.69 -6.63 4.27
N ASN A 42 -6.20 -7.70 3.65
CA ASN A 42 -7.18 -8.60 4.28
C ASN A 42 -6.46 -9.69 5.10
N PRO A 43 -6.53 -9.68 6.45
CA PRO A 43 -6.01 -10.76 7.29
C PRO A 43 -6.99 -11.95 7.31
N ALA A 44 -7.21 -12.59 6.15
CA ALA A 44 -8.00 -13.81 5.94
C ALA A 44 -9.43 -13.87 6.56
N SER A 45 -9.99 -12.73 6.99
CA SER A 45 -11.20 -12.68 7.82
C SER A 45 -12.06 -11.41 7.65
N ASP A 46 -11.57 -10.39 6.93
CA ASP A 46 -12.28 -9.15 6.63
C ASP A 46 -12.91 -9.18 5.21
N ASP A 47 -13.82 -10.13 4.99
CA ASP A 47 -14.60 -10.24 3.74
C ASP A 47 -15.64 -9.09 3.62
N VAL A 48 -15.19 -7.93 3.13
CA VAL A 48 -16.03 -6.76 2.77
C VAL A 48 -17.07 -7.17 1.73
N ARG A 49 -18.35 -7.27 2.10
CA ARG A 49 -19.41 -7.76 1.20
C ARG A 49 -20.07 -6.66 0.38
N ARG A 50 -20.32 -5.52 1.02
CA ARG A 50 -21.07 -4.37 0.50
C ARG A 50 -20.39 -3.08 0.96
N MET A 51 -20.59 -2.02 0.18
CA MET A 51 -20.28 -0.65 0.57
C MET A 51 -21.52 0.23 0.45
N SER A 52 -21.55 1.27 1.26
CA SER A 52 -22.48 2.39 1.16
C SER A 52 -21.70 3.69 1.21
N VAL A 53 -22.18 4.71 0.50
CA VAL A 53 -21.56 6.05 0.46
C VAL A 53 -22.62 7.09 0.83
N SER A 54 -22.27 8.08 1.65
CA SER A 54 -23.11 9.24 1.92
C SER A 54 -23.28 10.12 0.67
N LEU A 55 -24.36 10.91 0.60
CA LEU A 55 -24.67 11.72 -0.59
C LEU A 55 -23.62 12.79 -0.89
N ASP A 56 -23.02 13.39 0.16
CA ASP A 56 -21.91 14.32 0.05
C ASP A 56 -20.58 13.66 -0.36
N GLY A 57 -20.57 12.33 -0.47
CA GLY A 57 -19.40 11.51 -0.73
C GLY A 57 -18.40 11.45 0.43
N GLN A 58 -18.64 12.05 1.61
CA GLN A 58 -17.62 12.19 2.67
C GLN A 58 -17.53 11.02 3.66
N THR A 59 -18.46 10.07 3.63
CA THR A 59 -18.43 8.86 4.45
C THR A 59 -18.65 7.63 3.58
N ILE A 60 -17.77 6.63 3.74
CA ILE A 60 -17.93 5.29 3.16
C ILE A 60 -18.07 4.30 4.32
N ILE A 61 -19.03 3.39 4.23
CA ILE A 61 -19.17 2.28 5.18
C ILE A 61 -18.97 0.95 4.44
N THR A 62 -18.11 0.08 4.98
CA THR A 62 -17.93 -1.31 4.53
C THR A 62 -18.61 -2.27 5.51
N LEU A 63 -19.31 -3.28 4.97
CA LEU A 63 -20.04 -4.29 5.77
C LEU A 63 -19.34 -5.66 5.67
N ASN A 64 -18.83 -6.18 6.78
CA ASN A 64 -18.00 -7.40 6.83
C ASN A 64 -18.80 -8.55 7.46
N LYS A 65 -19.20 -9.52 6.63
CA LYS A 65 -20.17 -10.58 7.01
C LYS A 65 -19.63 -11.64 7.98
N GLY A 66 -18.32 -11.94 7.92
CA GLY A 66 -17.73 -13.07 8.66
C GLY A 66 -17.56 -12.82 10.16
N ILE A 67 -17.57 -11.55 10.56
CA ILE A 67 -17.19 -11.09 11.91
C ILE A 67 -18.19 -10.09 12.51
N ASN A 68 -19.34 -9.87 11.85
CA ASN A 68 -20.38 -8.89 12.23
C ASN A 68 -19.84 -7.46 12.50
N LYS A 69 -18.86 -7.00 11.70
CA LYS A 69 -18.32 -5.64 11.79
C LYS A 69 -18.82 -4.77 10.64
N ALA A 70 -19.08 -3.51 10.94
CA ALA A 70 -19.19 -2.44 9.95
C ALA A 70 -18.14 -1.37 10.26
N GLN A 71 -17.42 -0.95 9.23
CA GLN A 71 -16.26 -0.07 9.32
C GLN A 71 -16.58 1.25 8.64
N ILE A 72 -16.32 2.36 9.34
CA ILE A 72 -16.54 3.72 8.88
C ILE A 72 -15.22 4.30 8.41
N TRP A 73 -15.23 4.81 7.19
CA TRP A 73 -14.15 5.56 6.58
C TRP A 73 -14.65 6.99 6.38
N HIS A 74 -13.82 7.99 6.71
CA HIS A 74 -14.16 9.41 6.63
C HIS A 74 -13.20 10.17 5.71
N GLY A 75 -13.74 11.00 4.82
CA GLY A 75 -12.99 11.96 4.02
C GLY A 75 -12.70 13.21 4.85
N ARG A 76 -11.49 13.78 4.74
CA ARG A 76 -11.14 15.00 5.48
C ARG A 76 -11.36 16.23 4.59
N SER A 77 -12.29 17.09 5.03
CA SER A 77 -12.52 18.49 4.60
C SER A 77 -11.77 18.92 3.32
N GLY A 78 -12.45 18.85 2.18
CA GLY A 78 -11.93 19.33 0.89
C GLY A 78 -10.97 18.39 0.15
N VAL A 79 -10.44 17.33 0.78
CA VAL A 79 -9.61 16.32 0.10
C VAL A 79 -10.40 15.03 -0.10
N ILE A 80 -10.94 14.89 -1.31
CA ILE A 80 -11.65 13.68 -1.76
C ILE A 80 -10.66 12.50 -1.77
N TRP A 81 -10.80 11.59 -0.79
CA TRP A 81 -10.36 10.19 -0.72
C TRP A 81 -8.96 9.73 -1.19
N ASN A 82 -8.06 10.60 -1.63
CA ASN A 82 -6.68 10.27 -2.01
C ASN A 82 -5.79 9.93 -0.78
N LYS A 83 -6.37 9.53 0.36
CA LYS A 83 -5.76 9.51 1.69
C LYS A 83 -6.29 8.36 2.57
N MET A 84 -5.82 7.14 2.32
CA MET A 84 -5.74 6.06 3.32
C MET A 84 -4.29 5.64 3.56
N ALA A 85 -3.44 6.65 3.79
CA ALA A 85 -2.01 6.49 4.10
C ALA A 85 -1.43 7.61 4.99
N GLU A 86 -2.01 8.83 4.96
CA GLU A 86 -1.34 10.01 5.55
C GLU A 86 -1.46 10.14 7.08
N SER A 87 -2.12 9.19 7.74
CA SER A 87 -1.92 8.88 9.15
C SER A 87 -1.57 7.40 9.28
N GLY A 88 -0.47 7.09 9.99
CA GLY A 88 -0.28 5.75 10.58
C GLY A 88 -1.53 5.36 11.37
N PRO A 89 -1.82 4.06 11.50
CA PRO A 89 -3.18 3.55 11.48
C PRO A 89 -4.05 4.07 12.63
N LYS A 90 -4.77 5.16 12.39
CA LYS A 90 -6.15 5.20 12.84
C LYS A 90 -6.90 4.28 11.87
N GLY A 91 -7.12 3.03 12.30
CA GLY A 91 -7.99 2.11 11.57
C GLY A 91 -9.39 2.71 11.40
N PRO A 92 -10.21 2.16 10.49
CA PRO A 92 -11.58 2.61 10.32
C PRO A 92 -12.31 2.63 11.65
N ASP A 93 -13.03 3.71 11.94
CA ASP A 93 -13.86 3.79 13.13
C ASP A 93 -14.94 2.71 13.05
N SER A 94 -15.18 1.99 14.14
CA SER A 94 -16.19 0.93 14.13
C SER A 94 -17.58 1.52 14.30
N LEU A 95 -18.52 1.14 13.43
CA LEU A 95 -19.94 1.47 13.60
C LEU A 95 -20.43 0.88 14.92
N ASN A 96 -21.26 1.62 15.65
CA ASN A 96 -21.84 1.12 16.89
C ASN A 96 -22.84 -0.02 16.56
N MET A 97 -22.49 -1.26 16.93
CA MET A 97 -23.29 -2.46 16.64
C MET A 97 -24.19 -2.91 17.80
N THR A 98 -24.37 -2.09 18.85
CA THR A 98 -25.17 -2.47 20.02
C THR A 98 -26.60 -2.87 19.64
N GLY A 99 -27.02 -4.07 20.01
CA GLY A 99 -28.36 -4.61 19.72
C GLY A 99 -28.53 -5.25 18.33
N VAL A 100 -27.56 -5.11 17.42
CA VAL A 100 -27.64 -5.68 16.06
C VAL A 100 -27.42 -7.20 16.13
N SER A 101 -28.47 -7.98 15.83
CA SER A 101 -28.46 -9.44 15.99
C SER A 101 -29.57 -10.16 15.22
N GLY A 102 -29.30 -11.41 14.81
CA GLY A 102 -30.26 -12.33 14.19
C GLY A 102 -30.39 -12.23 12.67
N GLY A 103 -30.98 -13.26 12.06
CA GLY A 103 -30.88 -13.53 10.62
C GLY A 103 -29.69 -14.43 10.29
N THR A 104 -29.56 -14.82 9.02
CA THR A 104 -28.42 -15.62 8.52
C THR A 104 -27.11 -14.83 8.55
N PHE A 105 -27.21 -13.51 8.34
CA PHE A 105 -26.15 -12.54 8.64
C PHE A 105 -26.82 -11.36 9.36
N ALA A 106 -26.23 -10.85 10.45
CA ALA A 106 -26.83 -9.78 11.24
C ALA A 106 -26.89 -8.44 10.48
N ILE A 107 -25.99 -8.26 9.51
CA ILE A 107 -25.96 -7.19 8.52
C ILE A 107 -25.66 -7.80 7.14
N SER A 108 -26.26 -7.25 6.08
CA SER A 108 -26.15 -7.81 4.72
C SER A 108 -25.95 -6.75 3.64
N ASP A 109 -26.81 -5.72 3.60
CA ASP A 109 -26.68 -4.56 2.69
C ASP A 109 -27.21 -3.28 3.35
N GLY A 110 -26.81 -2.12 2.84
CA GLY A 110 -27.10 -0.83 3.46
C GLY A 110 -27.05 0.37 2.52
N GLY A 111 -27.59 1.51 2.97
CA GLY A 111 -27.63 2.75 2.22
C GLY A 111 -27.87 3.97 3.10
N PHE A 112 -27.52 5.14 2.57
CA PHE A 112 -27.74 6.42 3.22
C PHE A 112 -29.03 7.10 2.72
N THR A 113 -29.72 7.76 3.64
CA THR A 113 -30.68 8.82 3.30
C THR A 113 -29.93 10.04 2.77
N GLN A 114 -30.60 10.90 2.01
CA GLN A 114 -29.98 12.09 1.41
C GLN A 114 -29.56 13.14 2.46
N ASP A 115 -30.05 13.04 3.70
CA ASP A 115 -29.66 13.87 4.85
C ASP A 115 -28.76 13.13 5.87
N GLY A 116 -28.20 11.98 5.51
CA GLY A 116 -27.02 11.41 6.17
C GLY A 116 -27.25 10.30 7.20
N ALA A 117 -28.50 9.97 7.54
CA ALA A 117 -28.80 8.79 8.35
C ALA A 117 -28.55 7.49 7.57
N PHE A 118 -27.96 6.49 8.22
CA PHE A 118 -27.51 5.23 7.62
C PHE A 118 -28.44 4.07 7.98
N ILE A 119 -28.88 3.29 6.98
CA ILE A 119 -29.88 2.23 7.12
C ILE A 119 -29.28 0.90 6.63
N VAL A 120 -29.48 -0.18 7.40
CA VAL A 120 -28.92 -1.52 7.12
C VAL A 120 -29.97 -2.60 7.38
N CYS A 121 -30.00 -3.66 6.56
CA CYS A 121 -30.79 -4.86 6.81
C CYS A 121 -29.93 -6.08 7.17
N ASN A 122 -30.52 -7.03 7.89
CA ASN A 122 -29.98 -8.38 8.04
C ASN A 122 -30.32 -9.24 6.80
N LEU A 123 -29.75 -10.45 6.69
CA LEU A 123 -30.20 -11.44 5.70
C LEU A 123 -31.24 -12.38 6.31
N PHE A 124 -32.42 -12.42 5.70
CA PHE A 124 -33.53 -13.32 6.03
C PHE A 124 -33.68 -14.40 4.95
N THR A 125 -33.60 -15.68 5.31
CA THR A 125 -33.79 -16.82 4.38
C THR A 125 -34.73 -17.92 4.88
N ALA A 126 -35.32 -17.77 6.07
CA ALA A 126 -36.14 -18.79 6.74
C ALA A 126 -36.96 -18.16 7.87
N THR A 127 -38.11 -18.73 8.19
CA THR A 127 -39.05 -18.26 9.24
C THR A 127 -38.55 -18.44 10.68
N THR A 128 -37.37 -19.03 10.89
CA THR A 128 -36.75 -19.22 12.22
C THR A 128 -36.14 -17.94 12.80
N HIS A 129 -36.06 -16.87 12.02
CA HIS A 129 -35.58 -15.55 12.44
C HIS A 129 -36.25 -14.46 11.58
N ASN A 130 -36.45 -13.27 12.15
CA ASN A 130 -37.10 -12.16 11.45
C ASN A 130 -36.18 -11.47 10.43
N LEU A 131 -36.77 -10.82 9.43
CA LEU A 131 -36.11 -9.73 8.71
C LEU A 131 -36.05 -8.53 9.65
N LYS A 132 -34.87 -7.95 9.80
CA LYS A 132 -34.62 -6.76 10.61
C LYS A 132 -34.01 -5.65 9.76
N VAL A 133 -34.44 -4.42 10.02
CA VAL A 133 -33.86 -3.21 9.46
C VAL A 133 -33.53 -2.25 10.60
N TYR A 134 -32.31 -1.73 10.57
CA TYR A 134 -31.73 -0.84 11.57
C TYR A 134 -31.44 0.53 10.94
N ILE A 135 -31.48 1.59 11.74
CA ILE A 135 -31.05 2.94 11.34
C ILE A 135 -30.16 3.57 12.42
N TRP A 136 -29.12 4.24 11.95
CA TRP A 136 -28.26 5.14 12.70
C TRP A 136 -28.59 6.58 12.24
N ASP A 137 -29.06 7.44 13.14
CA ASP A 137 -29.32 8.85 12.78
C ASP A 137 -28.04 9.56 12.37
N THR A 138 -26.93 9.22 13.03
CA THR A 138 -25.57 9.51 12.58
C THR A 138 -24.70 8.26 12.80
N VAL A 139 -23.65 8.12 12.00
CA VAL A 139 -22.74 6.94 12.05
C VAL A 139 -21.99 6.78 13.37
N THR A 140 -22.09 7.73 14.31
CA THR A 140 -21.51 7.66 15.66
C THR A 140 -22.52 7.29 16.76
N THR A 141 -23.83 7.29 16.46
CA THR A 141 -24.90 6.95 17.42
C THR A 141 -25.13 5.45 17.53
N ALA A 142 -25.88 5.00 18.55
CA ALA A 142 -26.38 3.62 18.61
C ALA A 142 -27.57 3.43 17.65
N PRO A 143 -27.74 2.25 17.03
CA PRO A 143 -28.85 2.00 16.11
C PRO A 143 -30.18 1.88 16.84
N ARG A 144 -31.27 2.26 16.16
CA ARG A 144 -32.62 1.76 16.48
C ARG A 144 -33.08 0.75 15.43
N VAL A 145 -33.93 -0.18 15.85
CA VAL A 145 -34.64 -1.10 14.96
C VAL A 145 -35.87 -0.37 14.39
N ILE A 146 -36.06 -0.40 13.07
CA ILE A 146 -37.21 0.21 12.37
C ILE A 146 -38.12 -0.80 11.69
N TYR A 147 -37.69 -2.07 11.62
CA TYR A 147 -38.51 -3.20 11.21
C TYR A 147 -37.97 -4.47 11.88
N ASP A 148 -38.85 -5.32 12.42
CA ASP A 148 -38.51 -6.62 13.03
C ASP A 148 -39.71 -7.57 12.92
N ALA A 149 -39.85 -8.24 11.77
CA ALA A 149 -40.94 -9.19 11.53
C ALA A 149 -40.59 -10.22 10.43
N ILE A 150 -41.41 -11.27 10.33
CA ILE A 150 -41.38 -12.19 9.18
C ILE A 150 -42.16 -11.54 8.02
N PRO A 151 -41.53 -11.27 6.86
CA PRO A 151 -42.17 -10.59 5.73
C PRO A 151 -43.04 -11.55 4.89
N ALA A 152 -44.02 -12.21 5.51
CA ALA A 152 -44.85 -13.22 4.84
C ALA A 152 -45.64 -12.63 3.65
N PRO A 153 -45.77 -13.35 2.52
CA PRO A 153 -45.33 -14.71 2.25
C PRO A 153 -43.92 -14.79 1.61
N SER A 154 -43.07 -13.76 1.72
CA SER A 154 -41.72 -13.78 1.15
C SER A 154 -40.84 -14.83 1.85
N PRO A 155 -40.12 -15.71 1.12
CA PRO A 155 -39.21 -16.69 1.71
C PRO A 155 -37.80 -16.13 1.96
N ARG A 156 -37.43 -15.00 1.35
CA ARG A 156 -36.07 -14.44 1.40
C ARG A 156 -36.05 -12.94 1.13
N ASN A 157 -35.32 -12.17 1.94
CA ASN A 157 -35.08 -10.73 1.80
C ASN A 157 -33.72 -10.38 2.44
N GLY A 158 -33.11 -9.27 2.02
CA GLY A 158 -31.84 -8.78 2.55
C GLY A 158 -30.63 -9.10 1.67
N ASP A 159 -30.83 -9.60 0.44
CA ASP A 159 -29.73 -9.73 -0.53
C ASP A 159 -29.29 -8.36 -1.05
N GLY A 160 -30.24 -7.43 -1.19
CA GLY A 160 -30.00 -6.05 -1.57
C GLY A 160 -30.93 -5.07 -0.85
N LEU A 161 -30.43 -3.86 -0.61
CA LEU A 161 -31.17 -2.74 -0.02
C LEU A 161 -30.91 -1.44 -0.82
N ALA A 162 -31.95 -0.64 -1.01
CA ALA A 162 -31.82 0.73 -1.51
C ALA A 162 -32.58 1.72 -0.62
N VAL A 163 -32.04 2.94 -0.54
CA VAL A 163 -32.61 4.08 0.19
C VAL A 163 -32.72 5.25 -0.79
N MET A 164 -33.79 6.04 -0.67
CA MET A 164 -33.96 7.32 -1.36
C MET A 164 -34.63 8.35 -0.43
N GLY A 165 -34.58 9.63 -0.80
CA GLY A 165 -35.23 10.72 -0.06
C GLY A 165 -34.52 11.11 1.24
N ARG A 166 -35.14 12.03 1.99
CA ARG A 166 -34.67 12.58 3.26
C ARG A 166 -35.61 12.24 4.41
N LEU A 167 -35.06 12.10 5.63
CA LEU A 167 -35.88 12.02 6.85
C LEU A 167 -36.56 13.37 7.12
N SER A 168 -35.82 14.46 6.97
CA SER A 168 -36.22 15.82 7.33
C SER A 168 -37.50 16.34 6.64
N ASP A 169 -37.83 15.83 5.45
CA ASP A 169 -39.00 16.19 4.63
C ASP A 169 -40.02 15.03 4.43
N ASN A 170 -39.86 13.90 5.13
CA ASN A 170 -40.66 12.67 5.01
C ASN A 170 -40.62 11.98 3.63
N THR A 171 -39.70 12.32 2.72
CA THR A 171 -39.55 11.60 1.44
C THR A 171 -38.78 10.28 1.55
N ALA A 172 -38.16 10.02 2.71
CA ALA A 172 -37.37 8.81 2.94
C ALA A 172 -38.13 7.51 2.70
N LYS A 173 -37.57 6.66 1.83
CA LYS A 173 -38.08 5.34 1.49
C LYS A 173 -36.94 4.33 1.45
N VAL A 174 -37.18 3.15 2.01
CA VAL A 174 -36.27 1.99 1.98
C VAL A 174 -36.94 0.86 1.22
N ILE A 175 -36.21 0.10 0.41
CA ILE A 175 -36.67 -1.16 -0.18
C ILE A 175 -35.66 -2.28 0.10
N VAL A 176 -36.16 -3.43 0.53
CA VAL A 176 -35.35 -4.63 0.83
C VAL A 176 -35.80 -5.80 -0.04
N VAL A 177 -34.91 -6.27 -0.92
CA VAL A 177 -35.20 -7.32 -1.92
C VAL A 177 -34.52 -8.66 -1.58
N GLY A 178 -34.89 -9.73 -2.28
CA GLY A 178 -34.34 -11.07 -2.07
C GLY A 178 -34.03 -11.82 -3.36
N ASN A 179 -32.97 -12.60 -3.33
CA ASN A 179 -32.49 -13.41 -4.45
C ASN A 179 -33.19 -14.79 -4.46
N ASN A 180 -34.52 -14.77 -4.54
CA ASN A 180 -35.38 -15.94 -4.73
C ASN A 180 -36.57 -15.57 -5.64
N ALA A 181 -37.04 -16.50 -6.46
CA ALA A 181 -38.14 -16.30 -7.40
C ALA A 181 -39.47 -15.85 -6.76
N ALA A 182 -39.72 -16.23 -5.52
CA ALA A 182 -40.92 -15.88 -4.76
C ALA A 182 -40.71 -14.75 -3.73
N SER A 183 -39.53 -14.12 -3.71
CA SER A 183 -39.26 -12.96 -2.85
C SER A 183 -40.22 -11.81 -3.15
N ARG A 184 -40.84 -11.25 -2.11
CA ARG A 184 -41.60 -9.98 -2.19
C ARG A 184 -40.81 -8.87 -1.52
N PRO A 185 -40.55 -7.73 -2.18
CA PRO A 185 -39.86 -6.62 -1.54
C PRO A 185 -40.63 -6.08 -0.33
N VAL A 186 -39.89 -5.70 0.70
CA VAL A 186 -40.41 -4.93 1.84
C VAL A 186 -40.04 -3.47 1.62
N VAL A 187 -41.04 -2.60 1.55
CA VAL A 187 -40.88 -1.15 1.42
C VAL A 187 -41.21 -0.49 2.75
N LEU A 188 -40.29 0.31 3.28
CA LEU A 188 -40.51 1.11 4.50
C LEU A 188 -40.62 2.59 4.13
N THR A 189 -41.59 3.29 4.70
CA THR A 189 -41.78 4.75 4.59
C THR A 189 -42.01 5.37 5.96
N THR A 190 -41.77 6.68 6.09
CA THR A 190 -41.99 7.43 7.34
C THR A 190 -42.79 8.71 7.09
N ALA A 191 -43.54 9.17 8.09
CA ALA A 191 -44.33 10.39 8.04
C ALA A 191 -44.01 11.38 9.19
N ASP A 192 -43.06 11.03 10.07
CA ASP A 192 -42.74 11.75 11.31
C ASP A 192 -41.22 11.99 11.48
N LYS A 193 -40.53 12.08 10.34
CA LYS A 193 -39.09 12.27 10.19
C LYS A 193 -38.24 11.12 10.72
N GLY A 194 -38.68 9.89 10.43
CA GLY A 194 -37.94 8.66 10.74
C GLY A 194 -38.07 8.14 12.17
N ARG A 195 -39.04 8.66 12.96
CA ARG A 195 -39.31 8.16 14.32
C ARG A 195 -40.10 6.86 14.26
N THR A 196 -41.11 6.79 13.40
CA THR A 196 -41.87 5.57 13.09
C THR A 196 -41.80 5.26 11.60
N TRP A 197 -42.01 3.98 11.28
CA TRP A 197 -41.91 3.45 9.92
C TRP A 197 -43.08 2.52 9.61
N THR A 198 -43.72 2.75 8.47
CA THR A 198 -44.80 1.90 7.94
C THR A 198 -44.21 0.94 6.93
N ALA A 199 -44.45 -0.36 7.13
CA ALA A 199 -43.95 -1.41 6.25
C ALA A 199 -45.04 -1.90 5.28
N THR A 200 -44.72 -1.94 3.99
CA THR A 200 -45.56 -2.49 2.92
C THR A 200 -44.82 -3.64 2.24
N ILE A 201 -45.41 -4.84 2.24
CA ILE A 201 -44.90 -5.99 1.49
C ILE A 201 -45.56 -5.96 0.11
N LEU A 202 -44.76 -5.84 -0.96
CA LEU A 202 -45.32 -5.72 -2.32
C LEU A 202 -46.02 -7.01 -2.76
N ALA A 203 -47.13 -6.87 -3.49
CA ALA A 203 -47.91 -8.01 -3.97
C ALA A 203 -47.17 -8.79 -5.09
N ASN A 204 -46.41 -8.10 -5.92
CA ASN A 204 -45.67 -8.71 -7.03
C ASN A 204 -44.33 -9.28 -6.54
N PRO A 205 -43.97 -10.54 -6.90
CA PRO A 205 -42.67 -11.10 -6.57
C PRO A 205 -41.56 -10.46 -7.42
N VAL A 206 -40.44 -10.11 -6.78
CA VAL A 206 -39.25 -9.53 -7.40
C VAL A 206 -38.03 -10.34 -6.98
N HIS A 207 -37.54 -11.16 -7.90
CA HIS A 207 -36.28 -11.87 -7.76
C HIS A 207 -35.12 -10.92 -8.08
N ALA A 208 -34.35 -10.51 -7.07
CA ALA A 208 -33.25 -9.56 -7.21
C ALA A 208 -32.11 -9.79 -6.19
N GLN A 209 -30.86 -9.72 -6.67
CA GLN A 209 -29.66 -9.73 -5.83
C GLN A 209 -29.28 -8.33 -5.36
N THR A 210 -29.61 -7.30 -6.13
CA THR A 210 -29.39 -5.90 -5.76
C THR A 210 -30.49 -5.04 -6.36
N VAL A 211 -30.71 -3.89 -5.76
CA VAL A 211 -31.76 -2.94 -6.12
C VAL A 211 -31.17 -1.52 -6.11
N GLN A 212 -31.68 -0.66 -6.98
CA GLN A 212 -31.36 0.77 -7.01
C GLN A 212 -32.65 1.52 -7.40
N PHE A 213 -33.07 2.48 -6.58
CA PHE A 213 -34.19 3.37 -6.91
C PHE A 213 -33.85 4.29 -8.09
N ASP A 214 -34.87 4.71 -8.81
CA ASP A 214 -34.87 5.96 -9.57
C ASP A 214 -35.63 7.09 -8.82
N SER A 215 -35.53 8.31 -9.31
CA SER A 215 -36.17 9.51 -8.76
C SER A 215 -37.70 9.42 -8.64
N THR A 216 -38.37 8.56 -9.40
CA THR A 216 -39.83 8.33 -9.32
C THR A 216 -40.22 7.33 -8.24
N GLY A 217 -39.25 6.60 -7.67
CA GLY A 217 -39.47 5.49 -6.75
C GLY A 217 -39.83 4.17 -7.43
N ALA A 218 -39.76 4.11 -8.76
CA ALA A 218 -39.53 2.87 -9.49
C ALA A 218 -38.07 2.40 -9.23
N PHE A 219 -37.73 1.17 -9.59
CA PHE A 219 -36.42 0.61 -9.23
C PHE A 219 -35.88 -0.40 -10.23
N TRP A 220 -34.55 -0.44 -10.32
CA TRP A 220 -33.79 -1.36 -11.16
C TRP A 220 -33.24 -2.52 -10.33
N CYS A 221 -33.35 -3.72 -10.89
CA CYS A 221 -32.89 -4.98 -10.29
C CYS A 221 -32.11 -5.84 -11.30
N THR A 222 -31.29 -6.75 -10.76
CA THR A 222 -30.65 -7.84 -11.50
C THR A 222 -30.53 -9.09 -10.61
N ARG A 223 -30.17 -10.24 -11.17
CA ARG A 223 -30.18 -11.56 -10.48
C ARG A 223 -28.81 -12.22 -10.50
N TYR A 224 -28.59 -13.16 -9.58
CA TYR A 224 -27.36 -13.98 -9.51
C TYR A 224 -27.25 -15.05 -10.62
N ALA A 225 -27.44 -14.67 -11.88
CA ALA A 225 -27.33 -15.58 -13.02
C ALA A 225 -26.92 -14.85 -14.31
N ALA A 226 -26.00 -15.46 -15.05
CA ALA A 226 -25.63 -15.03 -16.39
C ALA A 226 -26.84 -15.10 -17.33
N GLY A 227 -26.91 -14.20 -18.32
CA GLY A 227 -28.03 -14.08 -19.25
C GLY A 227 -29.31 -13.46 -18.66
N THR A 228 -29.31 -13.01 -17.39
CA THR A 228 -30.44 -12.26 -16.83
C THR A 228 -30.31 -10.77 -17.11
N PRO A 229 -31.39 -10.07 -17.50
CA PRO A 229 -31.35 -8.64 -17.85
C PRO A 229 -31.24 -7.75 -16.60
N LEU A 230 -30.82 -6.49 -16.80
CA LEU A 230 -31.23 -5.42 -15.91
C LEU A 230 -32.72 -5.15 -16.16
N GLN A 231 -33.53 -5.20 -15.11
CA GLN A 231 -34.97 -5.07 -15.21
C GLN A 231 -35.46 -3.92 -14.33
N LYS A 232 -36.18 -2.97 -14.94
CA LYS A 232 -36.92 -1.94 -14.22
C LYS A 232 -38.29 -2.48 -13.79
N TYR A 233 -38.65 -2.13 -12.56
CA TYR A 233 -39.93 -2.43 -11.92
C TYR A 233 -40.61 -1.14 -11.48
N ASN A 234 -41.93 -1.09 -11.58
CA ASN A 234 -42.76 -0.03 -11.05
C ASN A 234 -42.74 -0.05 -9.49
N PRO A 235 -43.18 1.02 -8.80
CA PRO A 235 -43.18 1.08 -7.33
C PRO A 235 -43.96 -0.05 -6.63
N ASP A 236 -44.91 -0.70 -7.31
CA ASP A 236 -45.71 -1.84 -6.83
C ASP A 236 -45.04 -3.21 -7.09
N GLY A 237 -43.84 -3.23 -7.67
CA GLY A 237 -43.11 -4.43 -8.06
C GLY A 237 -43.57 -5.08 -9.36
N SER A 238 -44.49 -4.48 -10.12
CA SER A 238 -44.82 -4.95 -11.47
C SER A 238 -43.69 -4.60 -12.46
N ILE A 239 -43.56 -5.37 -13.54
CA ILE A 239 -42.54 -5.13 -14.57
C ILE A 239 -42.89 -3.87 -15.37
N ALA A 240 -41.96 -2.91 -15.42
CA ALA A 240 -42.19 -1.63 -16.13
C ALA A 240 -42.19 -1.78 -17.67
N GLY A 241 -41.55 -2.82 -18.21
CA GLY A 241 -41.53 -3.11 -19.64
C GLY A 241 -40.53 -4.20 -20.04
N ALA A 242 -40.65 -4.68 -21.28
CA ALA A 242 -39.86 -5.80 -21.82
C ALA A 242 -38.69 -5.36 -22.74
N ALA A 243 -38.49 -4.05 -22.94
CA ALA A 243 -37.47 -3.45 -23.78
C ALA A 243 -36.90 -2.18 -23.11
N PRO A 244 -35.78 -1.61 -23.60
CA PRO A 244 -35.33 -0.28 -23.21
C PRO A 244 -36.46 0.77 -23.40
N PRO A 245 -36.60 1.76 -22.50
CA PRO A 245 -35.73 2.08 -21.37
C PRO A 245 -36.00 1.27 -20.07
N ASN A 246 -36.82 0.21 -20.12
CA ASN A 246 -37.28 -0.52 -18.95
C ASN A 246 -36.59 -1.89 -18.74
N ARG A 247 -35.83 -2.39 -19.72
CA ARG A 247 -35.12 -3.67 -19.66
C ARG A 247 -33.89 -3.68 -20.55
N ILE A 248 -32.73 -4.04 -20.02
CA ILE A 248 -31.46 -4.12 -20.75
C ILE A 248 -30.99 -5.58 -20.77
N PRO A 249 -31.09 -6.29 -21.92
CA PRO A 249 -30.57 -7.65 -22.06
C PRO A 249 -29.04 -7.68 -22.05
N HIS A 250 -28.43 -8.55 -21.24
CA HIS A 250 -26.99 -8.79 -21.28
C HIS A 250 -26.64 -10.24 -20.88
N PRO A 251 -25.50 -10.79 -21.34
CA PRO A 251 -25.06 -12.12 -20.95
C PRO A 251 -24.44 -12.19 -19.54
N TYR A 252 -24.09 -11.05 -18.94
CA TYR A 252 -23.32 -10.99 -17.70
C TYR A 252 -24.16 -11.21 -16.43
N ALA A 253 -23.48 -11.43 -15.29
CA ALA A 253 -24.10 -11.46 -13.96
C ALA A 253 -23.51 -10.34 -13.09
N PHE A 254 -24.38 -9.60 -12.39
CA PHE A 254 -23.98 -8.41 -11.62
C PHE A 254 -24.38 -8.52 -10.14
N GLY A 255 -23.46 -8.13 -9.25
CA GLY A 255 -23.72 -8.09 -7.81
C GLY A 255 -24.17 -6.72 -7.30
N GLY A 256 -23.77 -5.65 -8.00
CA GLY A 256 -24.03 -4.26 -7.62
C GLY A 256 -24.50 -3.42 -8.82
N LEU A 257 -25.40 -2.48 -8.55
CA LEU A 257 -25.93 -1.53 -9.53
C LEU A 257 -25.83 -0.10 -9.01
N TYR A 258 -25.60 0.84 -9.93
CA TYR A 258 -25.73 2.28 -9.72
C TYR A 258 -26.37 2.92 -10.95
N LEU A 259 -27.39 3.75 -10.74
CA LEU A 259 -28.10 4.48 -11.79
C LEU A 259 -27.66 5.94 -11.73
N ASP A 260 -27.13 6.44 -12.84
CA ASP A 260 -26.81 7.84 -13.05
C ASP A 260 -27.90 8.44 -13.96
N GLU A 261 -28.96 8.95 -13.35
CA GLU A 261 -30.08 9.57 -14.06
C GLU A 261 -29.68 10.86 -14.78
N ALA A 262 -28.66 11.58 -14.30
CA ALA A 262 -28.22 12.83 -14.91
C ALA A 262 -27.58 12.59 -16.29
N ASN A 263 -26.88 11.46 -16.45
CA ASN A 263 -26.26 11.05 -17.72
C ASN A 263 -27.05 9.98 -18.48
N GLY A 264 -28.15 9.45 -17.92
CA GLY A 264 -28.93 8.37 -18.52
C GLY A 264 -28.21 7.01 -18.57
N LEU A 265 -27.29 6.76 -17.62
CA LEU A 265 -26.41 5.60 -17.60
C LEU A 265 -26.71 4.67 -16.42
N ILE A 266 -26.53 3.36 -16.61
CA ILE A 266 -26.57 2.38 -15.51
C ILE A 266 -25.30 1.53 -15.49
N TYR A 267 -24.69 1.45 -14.31
CA TYR A 267 -23.44 0.77 -14.03
C TYR A 267 -23.72 -0.57 -13.33
N GLY A 268 -23.09 -1.65 -13.79
CA GLY A 268 -23.14 -2.97 -13.16
C GLY A 268 -21.75 -3.53 -12.88
N ALA A 269 -21.49 -3.97 -11.63
CA ALA A 269 -20.24 -4.65 -11.25
C ALA A 269 -20.38 -6.18 -11.31
N GLY A 270 -19.49 -6.81 -12.07
CA GLY A 270 -19.42 -8.26 -12.19
C GLY A 270 -19.08 -8.97 -10.88
N ILE A 271 -19.54 -10.21 -10.77
CA ILE A 271 -19.36 -11.13 -9.63
C ILE A 271 -18.71 -12.46 -10.02
N ARG A 272 -18.51 -12.67 -11.32
CA ARG A 272 -17.87 -13.83 -11.94
C ARG A 272 -16.87 -13.30 -12.97
N GLU A 273 -15.86 -14.10 -13.29
CA GLU A 273 -14.86 -13.84 -14.34
C GLU A 273 -14.27 -12.42 -14.27
N ASN A 274 -13.25 -12.23 -13.44
CA ASN A 274 -12.46 -10.97 -13.36
C ASN A 274 -13.22 -9.70 -12.89
N ASN A 275 -14.51 -9.82 -12.51
CA ASN A 275 -15.38 -8.74 -12.01
C ASN A 275 -15.44 -7.44 -12.86
N PRO A 276 -15.45 -7.48 -14.20
CA PRO A 276 -15.50 -6.25 -14.98
C PRO A 276 -16.78 -5.46 -14.70
N VAL A 277 -16.62 -4.14 -14.66
CA VAL A 277 -17.72 -3.19 -14.53
C VAL A 277 -18.17 -2.78 -15.91
N ARG A 278 -19.48 -2.58 -16.08
CA ARG A 278 -20.08 -2.26 -17.39
C ARG A 278 -21.03 -1.09 -17.25
N VAL A 279 -21.03 -0.21 -18.23
CA VAL A 279 -21.96 0.91 -18.37
C VAL A 279 -22.89 0.62 -19.54
N PHE A 280 -24.18 0.72 -19.30
CA PHE A 280 -25.19 0.67 -20.34
C PHE A 280 -25.89 2.03 -20.45
N ASP A 281 -26.21 2.43 -21.67
CA ASP A 281 -27.13 3.52 -21.93
C ASP A 281 -28.56 3.03 -21.62
N VAL A 282 -29.27 3.76 -20.77
CA VAL A 282 -30.60 3.33 -20.29
C VAL A 282 -31.64 3.43 -21.39
N ALA A 283 -31.56 4.43 -22.28
CA ALA A 283 -32.56 4.68 -23.31
C ALA A 283 -32.58 3.60 -24.41
N THR A 284 -31.40 3.15 -24.83
CA THR A 284 -31.18 2.21 -25.94
C THR A 284 -30.83 0.79 -25.48
N GLY A 285 -30.37 0.63 -24.23
CA GLY A 285 -29.82 -0.63 -23.73
C GLY A 285 -28.43 -0.98 -24.28
N ALA A 286 -27.79 -0.08 -25.04
CA ALA A 286 -26.47 -0.33 -25.61
C ALA A 286 -25.39 -0.42 -24.52
N LEU A 287 -24.45 -1.37 -24.67
CA LEU A 287 -23.23 -1.40 -23.87
C LEU A 287 -22.32 -0.24 -24.31
N ILE A 288 -22.19 0.78 -23.45
CA ILE A 288 -21.37 1.98 -23.73
C ILE A 288 -19.91 1.73 -23.42
N ALA A 289 -19.62 1.01 -22.33
CA ALA A 289 -18.26 0.69 -21.94
C ALA A 289 -18.21 -0.55 -21.03
N SER A 290 -17.09 -1.27 -21.07
CA SER A 290 -16.72 -2.31 -20.11
C SER A 290 -15.31 -2.01 -19.62
N SER A 291 -14.99 -2.30 -18.36
CA SER A 291 -13.59 -2.38 -17.95
C SER A 291 -12.94 -3.57 -18.65
N THR A 292 -11.77 -3.34 -19.23
CA THR A 292 -10.89 -4.37 -19.80
C THR A 292 -9.92 -4.91 -18.74
N GLU A 293 -9.59 -4.08 -17.76
CA GLU A 293 -8.85 -4.46 -16.56
C GLU A 293 -9.77 -5.28 -15.62
N PRO A 294 -9.29 -6.42 -15.08
CA PRO A 294 -9.93 -7.10 -13.97
C PRO A 294 -9.88 -6.24 -12.69
N ILE A 295 -10.83 -6.42 -11.76
CA ILE A 295 -10.71 -5.84 -10.40
C ILE A 295 -9.73 -6.69 -9.57
N LEU A 296 -8.44 -6.62 -9.92
CA LEU A 296 -7.33 -7.21 -9.17
C LEU A 296 -6.91 -6.28 -8.02
N LEU A 297 -7.61 -6.36 -6.89
CA LEU A 297 -7.25 -5.60 -5.68
C LEU A 297 -6.20 -6.32 -4.78
N GLY A 298 -5.51 -7.30 -5.35
CA GLY A 298 -4.43 -8.06 -4.73
C GLY A 298 -4.90 -9.31 -3.98
N GLY A 299 -4.48 -10.49 -4.48
CA GLY A 299 -4.13 -11.58 -3.56
C GLY A 299 -5.00 -12.83 -3.46
N PHE A 300 -5.99 -13.09 -4.33
CA PHE A 300 -6.62 -14.43 -4.40
C PHE A 300 -6.90 -14.93 -5.83
N THR A 301 -5.85 -15.08 -6.64
CA THR A 301 -5.88 -16.01 -7.78
C THR A 301 -5.43 -17.41 -7.33
N THR A 302 -6.22 -18.08 -6.48
CA THR A 302 -6.08 -19.53 -6.35
C THR A 302 -6.52 -20.18 -7.65
N SER A 303 -5.66 -21.04 -8.21
CA SER A 303 -6.03 -22.02 -9.23
C SER A 303 -7.23 -22.83 -8.75
N GLY A 304 -8.44 -22.46 -9.20
CA GLY A 304 -9.70 -22.96 -8.63
C GLY A 304 -10.93 -22.08 -8.87
N GLY A 305 -10.77 -20.80 -9.23
CA GLY A 305 -11.86 -20.00 -9.80
C GLY A 305 -13.04 -19.72 -8.86
N VAL A 306 -12.78 -19.51 -7.56
CA VAL A 306 -13.83 -19.19 -6.58
C VAL A 306 -14.44 -17.82 -6.92
N ALA A 307 -15.67 -17.82 -7.41
CA ALA A 307 -16.38 -16.59 -7.79
C ALA A 307 -16.64 -15.68 -6.58
N ASN A 308 -16.68 -14.36 -6.82
CA ASN A 308 -16.87 -13.37 -5.77
C ASN A 308 -18.34 -13.36 -5.34
N GLY A 309 -18.58 -13.58 -4.05
CA GLY A 309 -19.93 -13.77 -3.51
C GLY A 309 -20.83 -12.53 -3.56
N SER A 310 -20.25 -11.33 -3.71
CA SER A 310 -20.96 -10.05 -3.80
C SER A 310 -20.09 -8.96 -4.46
N ALA A 311 -20.74 -7.94 -5.01
CA ALA A 311 -20.12 -6.73 -5.51
C ALA A 311 -21.06 -5.53 -5.27
N CYS A 312 -20.53 -4.31 -5.34
CA CYS A 312 -21.28 -3.07 -5.16
C CYS A 312 -20.71 -1.96 -6.06
N VAL A 313 -21.58 -1.04 -6.50
CA VAL A 313 -21.21 0.16 -7.28
C VAL A 313 -21.95 1.34 -6.66
N LYS A 314 -21.27 2.48 -6.49
CA LYS A 314 -21.88 3.76 -6.09
C LYS A 314 -21.15 4.92 -6.78
N GLY A 315 -21.90 5.90 -7.29
CA GLY A 315 -21.31 7.16 -7.75
C GLY A 315 -21.13 8.17 -6.62
N LEU A 316 -20.19 9.08 -6.83
CA LEU A 316 -19.96 10.29 -6.04
C LEU A 316 -20.47 11.53 -6.82
N PRO A 317 -20.75 12.66 -6.15
CA PRO A 317 -21.21 13.88 -6.82
C PRO A 317 -20.24 14.48 -7.86
N ASP A 318 -18.95 14.14 -7.82
CA ASP A 318 -17.92 14.59 -8.77
C ASP A 318 -17.87 13.75 -10.07
N GLY A 319 -18.76 12.76 -10.21
CA GLY A 319 -18.77 11.80 -11.32
C GLY A 319 -17.76 10.65 -11.17
N THR A 320 -17.07 10.54 -10.03
CA THR A 320 -16.30 9.35 -9.66
C THR A 320 -17.26 8.18 -9.40
N ILE A 321 -16.88 6.97 -9.83
CA ILE A 321 -17.58 5.74 -9.49
C ILE A 321 -16.70 4.91 -8.55
N LEU A 322 -17.23 4.52 -7.41
CA LEU A 322 -16.62 3.55 -6.49
C LEU A 322 -17.19 2.16 -6.76
N VAL A 323 -16.32 1.16 -6.81
CA VAL A 323 -16.69 -0.24 -7.03
C VAL A 323 -16.03 -1.12 -6.00
N GLY A 324 -16.79 -2.01 -5.38
CA GLY A 324 -16.31 -2.93 -4.37
C GLY A 324 -16.66 -4.36 -4.72
N SER A 325 -15.81 -5.30 -4.33
CA SER A 325 -16.09 -6.73 -4.48
C SER A 325 -15.60 -7.51 -3.27
N GLU A 326 -16.39 -8.50 -2.90
CA GLU A 326 -16.06 -9.46 -1.84
C GLU A 326 -14.65 -10.03 -2.07
N ARG A 327 -13.83 -10.09 -1.01
CA ARG A 327 -12.43 -10.57 -1.00
C ARG A 327 -11.42 -9.76 -1.79
N ASN A 328 -11.86 -8.74 -2.51
CA ASN A 328 -11.01 -7.85 -3.29
C ASN A 328 -10.89 -6.48 -2.58
N GLY A 329 -12.00 -5.92 -2.07
CA GLY A 329 -12.00 -4.60 -1.41
C GLY A 329 -12.68 -3.54 -2.28
N ILE A 330 -12.18 -2.30 -2.26
CA ILE A 330 -12.74 -1.15 -3.00
C ILE A 330 -11.74 -0.54 -3.98
N ALA A 331 -12.23 -0.22 -5.18
CA ALA A 331 -11.55 0.48 -6.27
C ALA A 331 -12.29 1.78 -6.67
N ARG A 332 -11.56 2.73 -7.28
CA ARG A 332 -12.10 3.93 -7.93
C ARG A 332 -12.09 3.77 -9.45
N MET A 333 -13.10 4.31 -10.13
CA MET A 333 -13.27 4.27 -11.58
C MET A 333 -13.83 5.59 -12.11
N ARG A 334 -13.62 5.83 -13.41
CA ARG A 334 -14.30 6.89 -14.15
C ARG A 334 -14.58 6.44 -15.57
N LEU A 335 -15.66 6.95 -16.15
CA LEU A 335 -15.87 6.87 -17.59
C LEU A 335 -14.95 7.91 -18.25
N VAL A 336 -14.11 7.47 -19.18
CA VAL A 336 -13.19 8.33 -19.92
C VAL A 336 -13.46 8.24 -21.42
N ASN A 337 -13.24 9.35 -22.11
CA ASN A 337 -13.16 9.36 -23.57
C ASN A 337 -11.76 8.88 -23.96
N VAL A 338 -11.59 8.19 -25.09
CA VAL A 338 -10.35 7.50 -25.48
C VAL A 338 -9.95 7.82 -26.91
N ILE A 339 -8.68 8.14 -27.09
CA ILE A 339 -7.98 8.20 -28.37
C ILE A 339 -6.83 7.21 -28.30
N THR A 340 -6.60 6.42 -29.35
CA THR A 340 -5.40 5.57 -29.43
C THR A 340 -4.30 6.28 -30.22
N ALA A 341 -3.10 6.41 -29.65
CA ALA A 341 -1.90 6.77 -30.39
C ALA A 341 -1.27 5.48 -30.93
N ASP A 342 -1.23 5.32 -32.26
CA ASP A 342 -0.86 4.06 -32.93
C ASP A 342 0.37 4.17 -33.87
N GLY A 343 0.87 5.39 -34.14
CA GLY A 343 1.97 5.61 -35.08
C GLY A 343 1.63 5.36 -36.56
N ALA A 344 0.45 4.81 -36.87
CA ALA A 344 0.03 4.36 -38.19
C ALA A 344 -1.00 5.30 -38.84
N GLY A 345 -1.80 6.03 -38.05
CA GLY A 345 -2.63 7.15 -38.52
C GLY A 345 -3.81 6.79 -39.43
N ASN A 346 -4.35 5.57 -39.30
CA ASN A 346 -5.27 5.00 -40.29
C ASN A 346 -6.76 4.91 -39.87
N THR A 347 -7.18 5.52 -38.75
CA THR A 347 -8.58 5.40 -38.27
C THR A 347 -9.11 6.72 -37.65
N PRO A 348 -10.40 7.10 -37.80
CA PRO A 348 -10.94 8.35 -37.24
C PRO A 348 -10.93 8.48 -35.71
N THR A 349 -10.50 7.44 -34.98
CA THR A 349 -10.39 7.43 -33.52
C THR A 349 -8.94 7.33 -33.04
N THR A 350 -7.97 7.40 -33.96
CA THR A 350 -6.53 7.27 -33.64
C THR A 350 -5.74 8.50 -34.07
N THR A 351 -4.60 8.74 -33.43
CA THR A 351 -3.65 9.79 -33.80
C THR A 351 -2.28 9.20 -34.11
N ASN A 352 -1.60 9.80 -35.08
CA ASN A 352 -0.26 9.38 -35.51
C ASN A 352 0.80 9.59 -34.41
N THR A 353 0.57 10.52 -33.47
CA THR A 353 1.48 10.83 -32.36
C THR A 353 0.71 11.17 -31.07
N ILE A 354 1.41 11.13 -29.93
CA ILE A 354 0.87 11.52 -28.62
C ILE A 354 0.69 13.04 -28.56
N GLN A 355 1.65 13.81 -29.06
CA GLN A 355 1.56 15.28 -29.16
C GLN A 355 0.29 15.74 -29.88
N ALA A 356 -0.11 15.06 -30.96
CA ALA A 356 -1.31 15.42 -31.71
C ALA A 356 -2.61 15.24 -30.90
N ALA A 357 -2.72 14.15 -30.14
CA ALA A 357 -3.87 13.90 -29.26
C ALA A 357 -3.97 14.94 -28.13
N ILE A 358 -2.83 15.32 -27.53
CA ILE A 358 -2.80 16.35 -26.48
C ILE A 358 -3.19 17.71 -27.07
N THR A 359 -2.59 18.14 -28.19
CA THR A 359 -2.94 19.40 -28.86
C THR A 359 -4.43 19.49 -29.21
N ALA A 360 -5.04 18.38 -29.63
CA ALA A 360 -6.47 18.33 -29.94
C ALA A 360 -7.37 18.46 -28.69
N TYR A 361 -6.86 18.10 -27.50
CA TYR A 361 -7.55 18.17 -26.21
C TYR A 361 -7.35 19.47 -25.44
N ASN A 362 -6.38 20.31 -25.83
CA ASN A 362 -6.18 21.61 -25.20
C ASN A 362 -7.42 22.49 -25.29
N VAL A 363 -7.55 23.46 -24.38
CA VAL A 363 -8.67 24.43 -24.36
C VAL A 363 -8.80 25.12 -25.72
N GLY A 364 -10.00 25.06 -26.31
CA GLY A 364 -10.30 25.56 -27.66
C GLY A 364 -9.99 24.57 -28.80
N GLY A 365 -9.32 23.46 -28.52
CA GLY A 365 -9.13 22.34 -29.45
C GLY A 365 -10.43 21.57 -29.70
N PRO A 366 -10.52 20.81 -30.80
CA PRO A 366 -11.74 20.10 -31.21
C PRO A 366 -12.23 19.06 -30.20
N LEU A 367 -11.35 18.59 -29.30
CA LEU A 367 -11.67 17.57 -28.30
C LEU A 367 -11.85 18.14 -26.88
N ALA A 368 -11.77 19.46 -26.71
CA ALA A 368 -11.87 20.12 -25.41
C ALA A 368 -13.20 19.86 -24.66
N ALA A 369 -14.26 19.44 -25.37
CA ALA A 369 -15.53 19.05 -24.78
C ALA A 369 -15.52 17.64 -24.14
N TYR A 370 -14.61 16.76 -24.56
CA TYR A 370 -14.56 15.35 -24.14
C TYR A 370 -13.75 15.17 -22.84
N LYS A 371 -14.26 15.72 -21.73
CA LYS A 371 -13.62 15.64 -20.41
C LYS A 371 -14.23 14.50 -19.57
N PRO A 372 -13.44 13.68 -18.87
CA PRO A 372 -11.97 13.51 -18.97
C PRO A 372 -11.56 12.78 -20.26
N LEU A 373 -10.27 12.86 -20.62
CA LEU A 373 -9.69 12.17 -21.78
C LEU A 373 -8.58 11.19 -21.39
N MET A 374 -8.51 10.07 -22.11
CA MET A 374 -7.43 9.09 -22.09
C MET A 374 -6.77 8.99 -23.46
N ILE A 375 -5.43 9.01 -23.47
CA ILE A 375 -4.59 8.67 -24.61
C ILE A 375 -4.02 7.27 -24.36
N ALA A 376 -4.44 6.30 -25.18
CA ALA A 376 -3.99 4.92 -25.14
C ALA A 376 -2.84 4.73 -26.14
N VAL A 377 -1.63 4.48 -25.67
CA VAL A 377 -0.41 4.38 -26.48
C VAL A 377 -0.16 2.93 -26.88
N ASP A 378 -0.07 2.62 -28.17
CA ASP A 378 0.21 1.25 -28.65
C ASP A 378 1.59 0.77 -28.17
N PRO A 379 1.68 -0.29 -27.35
CA PRO A 379 2.96 -0.80 -26.83
C PRO A 379 3.76 -1.61 -27.86
N THR A 380 3.18 -1.96 -29.01
CA THR A 380 3.88 -2.65 -30.11
C THR A 380 4.72 -1.70 -30.95
N VAL A 381 4.47 -0.39 -30.84
CA VAL A 381 5.19 0.69 -31.52
C VAL A 381 6.07 1.42 -30.51
N THR A 382 7.28 1.78 -30.93
CA THR A 382 8.14 2.69 -30.16
C THR A 382 7.92 4.11 -30.68
N PHE A 383 7.36 4.97 -29.83
CA PHE A 383 7.20 6.39 -30.15
C PHE A 383 8.54 7.11 -29.98
N ASP A 384 8.82 8.08 -30.87
CA ASP A 384 10.00 8.95 -30.81
C ASP A 384 9.56 10.35 -31.23
N GLU A 385 9.28 11.22 -30.25
CA GLU A 385 8.65 12.53 -30.48
C GLU A 385 9.03 13.59 -29.43
N SER A 386 8.78 14.86 -29.76
CA SER A 386 8.81 16.00 -28.82
C SER A 386 7.37 16.26 -28.34
N ILE A 387 7.13 16.44 -27.03
CA ILE A 387 5.78 16.59 -26.46
C ILE A 387 5.69 17.89 -25.64
N ASP A 388 5.67 19.05 -26.31
CA ASP A 388 5.70 20.37 -25.67
C ASP A 388 4.41 21.16 -25.93
N LEU A 389 3.83 21.72 -24.87
CA LEU A 389 2.63 22.56 -24.96
C LEU A 389 2.91 24.07 -24.77
N ASN A 390 4.15 24.47 -24.47
CA ASN A 390 4.49 25.85 -24.15
C ASN A 390 4.94 26.66 -25.38
N ASN A 391 4.05 26.89 -26.36
CA ASN A 391 4.36 27.77 -27.48
C ASN A 391 4.06 29.25 -27.13
N GLY A 392 5.11 30.01 -26.81
CA GLY A 392 5.07 31.31 -26.14
C GLY A 392 4.50 32.52 -26.91
N ALA A 393 3.35 32.40 -27.54
CA ALA A 393 2.60 33.51 -28.15
C ALA A 393 1.10 33.53 -27.79
N ALA A 394 0.52 32.40 -27.36
CA ALA A 394 -0.81 32.30 -26.78
C ALA A 394 -0.86 31.08 -25.85
N TRP A 395 -1.59 31.18 -24.74
CA TRP A 395 -1.66 30.16 -23.67
C TRP A 395 -2.47 28.90 -24.06
N ASN A 396 -2.29 28.41 -25.29
CA ASN A 396 -2.98 27.26 -25.90
C ASN A 396 -2.48 25.89 -25.37
N GLY A 397 -1.69 25.87 -24.30
CA GLY A 397 -1.09 24.66 -23.72
C GLY A 397 -1.86 24.03 -22.56
N LYS A 398 -3.00 24.62 -22.16
CA LYS A 398 -3.83 24.13 -21.06
C LYS A 398 -4.69 22.95 -21.53
N ILE A 399 -4.57 21.81 -20.88
CA ILE A 399 -5.48 20.66 -21.09
C ILE A 399 -6.90 21.05 -20.65
N ALA A 400 -7.92 20.65 -21.43
CA ALA A 400 -9.28 21.12 -21.15
C ALA A 400 -9.90 20.51 -19.87
N GLY A 401 -9.48 19.32 -19.46
CA GLY A 401 -9.94 18.62 -18.26
C GLY A 401 -8.90 17.58 -17.82
N ASP A 402 -9.29 16.68 -16.92
CA ASP A 402 -8.40 15.60 -16.46
C ASP A 402 -7.92 14.72 -17.63
N LEU A 403 -6.61 14.46 -17.66
CA LEU A 403 -5.91 13.74 -18.73
C LEU A 403 -5.23 12.48 -18.19
N LEU A 404 -5.42 11.35 -18.87
CA LEU A 404 -4.68 10.11 -18.65
C LEU A 404 -3.87 9.75 -19.90
N ILE A 405 -2.64 9.30 -19.72
CA ILE A 405 -1.83 8.68 -20.78
C ILE A 405 -1.41 7.29 -20.29
N LYS A 406 -1.76 6.22 -21.01
CA LYS A 406 -1.38 4.84 -20.62
C LYS A 406 -1.08 3.94 -21.81
N SER A 407 -0.37 2.83 -21.59
CA SER A 407 -0.32 1.75 -22.58
C SER A 407 -1.73 1.27 -22.95
N ALA A 408 -1.98 1.04 -24.24
CA ALA A 408 -3.26 0.56 -24.74
C ALA A 408 -3.56 -0.89 -24.32
N VAL A 409 -2.55 -1.69 -24.01
CA VAL A 409 -2.71 -3.12 -23.64
C VAL A 409 -2.39 -3.33 -22.16
N PRO A 410 -3.36 -3.83 -21.35
CA PRO A 410 -3.16 -4.18 -19.94
C PRO A 410 -1.87 -4.97 -19.66
N GLY A 411 -1.14 -4.57 -18.63
CA GLY A 411 0.07 -5.29 -18.17
C GLY A 411 1.29 -5.19 -19.09
N THR A 412 1.25 -4.34 -20.11
CA THR A 412 2.40 -4.04 -20.98
C THR A 412 2.81 -2.59 -20.82
N ASN A 413 4.11 -2.28 -20.90
CA ASN A 413 4.59 -0.91 -20.82
C ASN A 413 4.89 -0.37 -22.23
N ALA A 414 4.21 0.70 -22.66
CA ALA A 414 4.45 1.32 -23.96
C ALA A 414 5.70 2.22 -23.94
N VAL A 415 6.53 2.17 -24.98
CA VAL A 415 7.83 2.87 -25.01
C VAL A 415 7.71 4.21 -25.74
N ILE A 416 8.08 5.30 -25.05
CA ILE A 416 8.11 6.67 -25.57
C ILE A 416 9.53 7.23 -25.41
N LYS A 417 10.23 7.36 -26.53
CA LYS A 417 11.51 8.07 -26.66
C LYS A 417 11.21 9.56 -26.79
N LEU A 418 11.76 10.34 -25.88
CA LEU A 418 11.45 11.74 -25.69
C LEU A 418 12.57 12.64 -26.21
N ARG A 419 12.22 13.51 -27.14
CA ARG A 419 13.07 14.59 -27.64
C ARG A 419 12.84 15.88 -26.85
N LYS A 420 13.75 16.83 -26.93
CA LYS A 420 13.57 18.19 -26.39
C LYS A 420 12.30 18.82 -26.98
N GLY A 421 11.57 19.60 -26.20
CA GLY A 421 10.49 20.43 -26.70
C GLY A 421 10.97 21.47 -27.73
N PRO A 422 10.16 21.83 -28.74
CA PRO A 422 10.46 22.93 -29.66
C PRO A 422 10.66 24.28 -28.96
N SER A 423 9.92 24.57 -27.89
CA SER A 423 9.88 25.89 -27.24
C SER A 423 10.42 25.91 -25.81
N SER A 424 10.52 24.74 -25.16
CA SER A 424 11.18 24.53 -23.88
C SER A 424 12.37 23.59 -23.98
N ASN A 425 13.20 23.48 -22.94
CA ASN A 425 14.31 22.52 -22.93
C ASN A 425 13.95 21.18 -22.27
N ASP A 426 12.74 21.07 -21.72
CA ASP A 426 12.14 19.85 -21.18
C ASP A 426 11.44 19.05 -22.29
N ALA A 427 11.04 17.80 -22.05
CA ALA A 427 10.48 16.93 -23.11
C ALA A 427 8.96 16.81 -23.11
N ILE A 428 8.37 16.58 -21.94
CA ILE A 428 6.93 16.68 -21.68
C ILE A 428 6.74 17.93 -20.82
N TRP A 429 6.09 18.97 -21.33
CA TRP A 429 5.62 20.09 -20.50
C TRP A 429 4.12 20.27 -20.67
N ILE A 430 3.38 19.99 -19.58
CA ILE A 430 1.95 20.27 -19.48
C ILE A 430 1.75 21.37 -18.45
N ALA A 431 1.15 22.48 -18.89
CA ALA A 431 0.65 23.52 -18.01
C ALA A 431 -0.81 23.20 -17.66
N GLN A 432 -1.13 23.09 -16.37
CA GLN A 432 -2.45 22.68 -15.91
C GLN A 432 -3.09 23.71 -14.97
N GLU A 433 -4.42 23.70 -14.94
CA GLU A 433 -5.21 24.42 -13.95
C GLU A 433 -5.58 23.44 -12.82
N THR A 434 -6.84 23.38 -12.39
CA THR A 434 -7.34 22.46 -11.37
C THR A 434 -7.52 21.00 -11.84
N ASN A 435 -6.97 20.64 -13.00
CA ASN A 435 -7.18 19.34 -13.65
C ASN A 435 -6.14 18.31 -13.18
N ASN A 436 -6.53 17.05 -13.06
CA ASN A 436 -5.62 15.97 -12.69
C ASN A 436 -4.95 15.34 -13.93
N ILE A 437 -3.68 14.93 -13.80
CA ILE A 437 -2.95 14.23 -14.86
C ILE A 437 -2.47 12.87 -14.34
N MET A 438 -2.62 11.84 -15.16
CA MET A 438 -2.12 10.51 -14.86
C MET A 438 -1.28 9.91 -15.99
N PHE A 439 -0.22 9.21 -15.62
CA PHE A 439 0.57 8.34 -16.51
C PHE A 439 0.53 6.91 -15.97
N LYS A 440 0.28 5.90 -16.81
CA LYS A 440 0.23 4.51 -16.36
C LYS A 440 0.81 3.50 -17.35
N ASP A 441 1.61 2.56 -16.88
CA ASP A 441 2.17 1.45 -17.67
C ASP A 441 2.98 1.98 -18.88
N LEU A 442 3.99 2.82 -18.63
CA LEU A 442 4.81 3.48 -19.67
C LEU A 442 6.30 3.35 -19.39
N VAL A 443 7.11 3.25 -20.45
CA VAL A 443 8.56 3.44 -20.42
C VAL A 443 8.89 4.75 -21.11
N LEU A 444 9.50 5.67 -20.37
CA LEU A 444 10.00 6.95 -20.86
C LEU A 444 11.53 6.89 -20.87
N CYS A 445 12.15 7.31 -21.97
CA CYS A 445 13.60 7.52 -22.05
C CYS A 445 13.96 8.67 -22.99
N PRO A 446 15.17 9.26 -22.91
CA PRO A 446 15.64 10.21 -23.91
C PRO A 446 15.70 9.58 -25.31
N SER A 447 15.50 10.39 -26.35
CA SER A 447 15.80 10.00 -27.73
C SER A 447 17.24 10.33 -28.11
N LEU A 448 17.83 9.53 -29.02
CA LEU A 448 19.08 9.86 -29.70
C LEU A 448 18.87 10.75 -30.94
N GLN A 449 17.62 11.02 -31.30
CA GLN A 449 17.25 11.88 -32.43
C GLN A 449 17.13 13.34 -32.00
N ALA A 450 17.52 14.26 -32.88
CA ALA A 450 17.39 15.68 -32.63
C ALA A 450 15.90 16.13 -32.66
N PRO A 451 15.49 17.13 -31.86
CA PRO A 451 16.33 17.94 -30.96
C PRO A 451 16.65 17.22 -29.64
N LEU A 452 17.93 17.29 -29.26
CA LEU A 452 18.48 16.67 -28.05
C LEU A 452 18.31 17.58 -26.83
N PHE A 453 18.18 17.00 -25.63
CA PHE A 453 18.18 17.76 -24.38
C PHE A 453 19.46 18.56 -24.16
N THR A 454 19.36 19.75 -23.56
CA THR A 454 20.51 20.60 -23.22
C THR A 454 20.36 21.24 -21.85
N GLY A 455 21.35 21.05 -20.97
CA GLY A 455 21.38 21.67 -19.64
C GLY A 455 20.49 20.98 -18.60
N ASN A 456 20.03 21.75 -17.59
CA ASN A 456 19.32 21.25 -16.42
C ASN A 456 17.81 21.09 -16.66
N VAL A 457 17.43 19.99 -17.29
CA VAL A 457 16.08 19.76 -17.86
C VAL A 457 15.45 18.46 -17.38
N ALA A 458 14.13 18.34 -17.48
CA ALA A 458 13.36 17.16 -17.10
C ALA A 458 12.75 16.42 -18.30
N MET A 459 12.62 15.10 -18.17
CA MET A 459 11.83 14.29 -19.11
C MET A 459 10.35 14.63 -18.99
N ILE A 460 9.84 14.68 -17.76
CA ILE A 460 8.54 15.27 -17.42
C ILE A 460 8.75 16.54 -16.61
N ARG A 461 8.27 17.66 -17.13
CA ARG A 461 7.98 18.86 -16.37
C ARG A 461 6.46 19.09 -16.31
N MET A 462 5.98 19.47 -15.14
CA MET A 462 4.64 20.03 -15.02
C MET A 462 4.69 21.29 -14.20
N ASP A 463 3.76 22.17 -14.51
CA ASP A 463 3.61 23.47 -13.89
C ASP A 463 2.12 23.69 -13.69
N GLN A 464 1.74 24.22 -12.53
CA GLN A 464 0.43 24.85 -12.41
C GLN A 464 0.51 26.24 -13.07
N ASN A 465 -0.64 26.79 -13.44
CA ASN A 465 -0.71 28.09 -14.13
C ASN A 465 -1.97 28.87 -13.75
N THR A 466 -2.34 28.78 -12.48
CA THR A 466 -3.52 29.39 -11.84
C THR A 466 -3.29 29.44 -10.33
N ALA A 467 -3.27 30.65 -9.76
CA ALA A 467 -3.18 30.90 -8.32
C ALA A 467 -4.51 30.56 -7.60
N GLU A 468 -4.78 29.26 -7.49
CA GLU A 468 -6.02 28.70 -6.94
C GLU A 468 -5.76 27.77 -5.76
N SER A 469 -6.71 27.72 -4.83
CA SER A 469 -6.61 26.91 -3.60
C SER A 469 -6.91 25.41 -3.80
N VAL A 470 -7.34 25.02 -4.99
CA VAL A 470 -7.68 23.64 -5.34
C VAL A 470 -6.39 22.84 -5.59
N ILE A 471 -6.24 21.72 -4.89
CA ILE A 471 -5.13 20.79 -5.10
C ILE A 471 -5.42 19.90 -6.31
N ASN A 472 -4.64 20.02 -7.37
CA ASN A 472 -4.65 19.06 -8.48
C ASN A 472 -3.60 17.95 -8.26
N TRP A 473 -3.82 16.79 -8.87
CA TRP A 473 -2.95 15.61 -8.71
C TRP A 473 -2.23 15.23 -9.99
N VAL A 474 -0.96 14.88 -9.83
CA VAL A 474 -0.12 14.22 -10.82
C VAL A 474 0.16 12.81 -10.32
N GLU A 475 -0.34 11.80 -11.02
CA GLU A 475 -0.26 10.40 -10.59
C GLU A 475 0.49 9.55 -11.63
N LEU A 476 1.53 8.84 -11.21
CA LEU A 476 2.27 7.90 -12.03
C LEU A 476 2.13 6.49 -11.44
N TYR A 477 1.69 5.53 -12.25
CA TYR A 477 1.53 4.12 -11.85
C TYR A 477 2.33 3.20 -12.78
N ASN A 478 3.27 2.41 -12.23
CA ASN A 478 4.10 1.50 -13.03
C ASN A 478 4.78 2.23 -14.23
N VAL A 479 5.25 3.47 -13.99
CA VAL A 479 5.97 4.26 -15.00
C VAL A 479 7.47 4.08 -14.78
N VAL A 480 8.17 3.68 -15.84
CA VAL A 480 9.62 3.50 -15.86
C VAL A 480 10.26 4.68 -16.58
N GLN A 481 11.10 5.42 -15.88
CA GLN A 481 11.90 6.52 -16.42
C GLN A 481 13.35 6.06 -16.43
N THR A 482 13.99 6.03 -17.60
CA THR A 482 15.35 5.51 -17.75
C THR A 482 16.19 6.34 -18.71
N ASP A 483 17.50 6.38 -18.49
CA ASP A 483 18.43 6.79 -19.57
C ASP A 483 18.40 5.76 -20.73
N ILE A 484 18.96 6.16 -21.87
CA ILE A 484 19.01 5.38 -23.11
C ILE A 484 20.35 4.66 -23.28
N ALA A 485 20.30 3.39 -23.69
CA ALA A 485 21.48 2.59 -23.97
C ALA A 485 22.14 3.01 -25.30
N VAL A 486 23.42 2.65 -25.49
CA VAL A 486 24.19 2.96 -26.72
C VAL A 486 23.50 2.46 -28.01
N GLY A 487 22.76 1.35 -27.93
CA GLY A 487 21.97 0.81 -29.05
C GLY A 487 20.67 1.57 -29.37
N GLY A 488 20.37 2.67 -28.67
CA GLY A 488 19.16 3.46 -28.88
C GLY A 488 17.88 2.91 -28.23
N GLU A 489 18.00 1.89 -27.37
CA GLU A 489 16.89 1.32 -26.60
C GLU A 489 16.86 1.82 -25.15
N PRO A 490 15.70 1.86 -24.47
CA PRO A 490 15.65 2.15 -23.02
C PRO A 490 16.55 1.18 -22.26
N MET A 491 17.33 1.65 -21.28
CA MET A 491 18.18 0.72 -20.50
C MET A 491 17.35 -0.33 -19.75
N VAL A 492 16.18 0.05 -19.23
CA VAL A 492 15.22 -0.83 -18.54
C VAL A 492 13.78 -0.52 -18.99
N LYS A 493 12.94 -1.54 -19.04
CA LYS A 493 11.50 -1.44 -19.36
C LYS A 493 10.60 -1.82 -18.18
N THR A 494 11.15 -2.46 -17.14
CA THR A 494 10.44 -2.87 -15.92
C THR A 494 11.25 -2.63 -14.63
N LYS A 495 10.57 -2.61 -13.46
CA LYS A 495 11.22 -2.60 -12.14
C LYS A 495 12.10 -3.85 -11.91
N ALA A 496 11.67 -5.01 -12.40
CA ALA A 496 12.43 -6.26 -12.29
C ALA A 496 13.75 -6.20 -13.06
N GLU A 497 13.74 -5.68 -14.29
CA GLU A 497 14.97 -5.43 -15.07
C GLU A 497 15.89 -4.42 -14.38
N ALA A 498 15.34 -3.34 -13.83
CA ALA A 498 16.13 -2.34 -13.09
C ALA A 498 16.84 -2.93 -11.87
N ILE A 499 16.19 -3.82 -11.12
CA ILE A 499 16.77 -4.57 -10.01
C ILE A 499 17.88 -5.50 -10.51
N ALA A 500 17.62 -6.29 -11.55
CA ALA A 500 18.58 -7.23 -12.12
C ALA A 500 19.84 -6.54 -12.67
N MET A 501 19.69 -5.45 -13.45
CA MET A 501 20.80 -4.67 -14.00
C MET A 501 21.57 -3.91 -12.91
N THR A 502 20.88 -3.47 -11.85
CA THR A 502 21.53 -2.87 -10.66
C THR A 502 22.49 -3.85 -9.98
N ALA A 503 22.11 -5.14 -9.92
CA ALA A 503 22.92 -6.21 -9.33
C ALA A 503 24.05 -6.68 -10.26
N ALA A 504 23.79 -6.79 -11.57
CA ALA A 504 24.74 -7.33 -12.55
C ALA A 504 25.90 -6.38 -12.93
N GLY A 505 25.71 -5.07 -12.76
CA GLY A 505 26.62 -4.05 -13.29
C GLY A 505 26.18 -3.64 -14.70
N PRO A 506 25.53 -2.47 -14.86
CA PRO A 506 24.88 -2.12 -16.11
C PRO A 506 25.85 -1.74 -17.22
N PRO A 507 25.47 -1.91 -18.50
CA PRO A 507 26.22 -1.36 -19.61
C PRO A 507 26.33 0.17 -19.48
N PRO A 508 27.41 0.79 -19.98
CA PRO A 508 27.56 2.23 -19.92
C PRO A 508 26.40 2.93 -20.66
N PRO A 509 25.75 3.95 -20.06
CA PRO A 509 24.83 4.81 -20.79
C PRO A 509 25.59 5.55 -21.90
N THR A 510 24.86 6.15 -22.84
CA THR A 510 25.49 7.02 -23.85
C THR A 510 26.35 8.11 -23.20
N GLY A 511 27.49 8.39 -23.85
CA GLY A 511 28.50 9.32 -23.36
C GLY A 511 27.90 10.68 -23.00
N SER A 512 28.41 11.27 -21.91
CA SER A 512 27.84 12.43 -21.21
C SER A 512 27.71 13.74 -22.03
N THR A 513 28.02 13.72 -23.32
CA THR A 513 27.99 14.85 -24.25
C THR A 513 26.75 14.89 -25.15
N VAL A 514 25.90 13.86 -25.11
CA VAL A 514 24.67 13.80 -25.93
C VAL A 514 23.44 13.85 -25.03
N GLY A 515 22.66 14.93 -25.14
CA GLY A 515 21.19 14.84 -25.07
C GLY A 515 20.54 14.14 -23.87
N THR A 516 21.00 14.32 -22.63
CA THR A 516 20.36 13.68 -21.47
C THR A 516 19.61 14.65 -20.56
N ALA A 517 18.47 14.19 -20.04
CA ALA A 517 17.73 14.93 -19.04
C ALA A 517 18.43 14.86 -17.68
N SER A 518 18.52 16.01 -17.01
CA SER A 518 19.08 16.11 -15.65
C SER A 518 18.08 15.66 -14.57
N GLN A 519 16.81 15.49 -14.92
CA GLN A 519 15.69 15.10 -14.05
C GLN A 519 14.77 14.11 -14.79
N HIS A 520 14.22 13.12 -14.11
CA HIS A 520 13.21 12.24 -14.72
C HIS A 520 11.79 12.82 -14.56
N ILE A 521 11.46 13.34 -13.38
CA ILE A 521 10.27 14.18 -13.17
C ILE A 521 10.61 15.42 -12.35
N SER A 522 10.01 16.54 -12.73
CA SER A 522 10.05 17.79 -11.97
C SER A 522 8.69 18.46 -12.00
N LEU A 523 8.05 18.57 -10.85
CA LEU A 523 6.82 19.37 -10.72
C LEU A 523 7.16 20.72 -10.10
N TYR A 524 6.68 21.79 -10.71
CA TYR A 524 6.76 23.16 -10.23
C TYR A 524 5.38 23.68 -9.85
N THR A 525 5.35 24.45 -8.77
CA THR A 525 4.24 25.36 -8.44
C THR A 525 4.88 26.68 -8.06
N ASP A 526 4.25 27.79 -8.44
CA ASP A 526 4.62 29.11 -7.96
C ASP A 526 3.81 29.49 -6.69
N ALA A 527 4.12 30.65 -6.12
CA ALA A 527 3.47 31.09 -4.89
C ALA A 527 1.96 31.35 -5.10
N GLY A 528 1.13 30.53 -4.47
CA GLY A 528 -0.34 30.59 -4.60
C GLY A 528 -0.93 29.42 -5.39
N GLU A 529 -0.11 28.58 -6.00
CA GLU A 529 -0.50 27.40 -6.77
C GLU A 529 -0.33 26.12 -5.95
N SER A 530 -1.08 25.05 -6.20
CA SER A 530 -1.20 23.89 -5.31
C SER A 530 -1.27 22.54 -6.03
N MET A 531 -0.17 21.79 -6.10
CA MET A 531 -0.10 20.50 -6.80
C MET A 531 0.37 19.37 -5.88
N SER A 532 -0.12 18.15 -6.10
CA SER A 532 0.32 16.94 -5.38
C SER A 532 0.83 15.86 -6.33
N LEU A 533 1.71 14.99 -5.85
CA LEU A 533 2.36 13.93 -6.62
C LEU A 533 2.15 12.56 -5.97
N LEU A 534 1.69 11.59 -6.75
CA LEU A 534 1.71 10.17 -6.42
C LEU A 534 2.61 9.41 -7.40
N LEU A 535 3.56 8.65 -6.88
CA LEU A 535 4.39 7.71 -7.62
C LEU A 535 4.17 6.31 -7.05
N ASP A 536 3.48 5.42 -7.76
CA ASP A 536 3.26 4.04 -7.35
C ASP A 536 3.95 3.05 -8.29
N ASN A 537 4.77 2.17 -7.74
CA ASN A 537 5.60 1.19 -8.47
C ASN A 537 6.44 1.83 -9.59
N CYS A 538 6.80 3.11 -9.45
CA CYS A 538 7.55 3.85 -10.45
C CYS A 538 9.06 3.59 -10.36
N VAL A 539 9.74 3.67 -11.50
CA VAL A 539 11.19 3.43 -11.61
C VAL A 539 11.86 4.69 -12.15
N SER A 540 13.00 5.06 -11.56
CA SER A 540 13.92 6.06 -12.11
C SER A 540 15.34 5.48 -12.17
N TYR A 541 15.76 5.06 -13.36
CA TYR A 541 16.99 4.30 -13.59
C TYR A 541 18.05 5.07 -14.37
N ALA A 542 19.30 5.04 -13.93
CA ALA A 542 20.45 5.65 -14.60
C ALA A 542 20.40 7.19 -14.79
N SER A 543 19.62 7.92 -13.97
CA SER A 543 19.60 9.39 -14.00
C SER A 543 21.02 9.98 -13.83
N LYS A 544 21.35 11.04 -14.56
CA LYS A 544 22.62 11.77 -14.41
C LYS A 544 22.55 12.94 -13.41
N GLY A 545 21.36 13.24 -12.88
CA GLY A 545 21.12 14.36 -11.95
C GLY A 545 20.21 13.99 -10.78
N MET A 546 18.94 14.38 -10.87
CA MET A 546 17.88 14.04 -9.92
C MET A 546 16.99 12.93 -10.50
N GLY A 547 16.48 12.04 -9.65
CA GLY A 547 15.40 11.14 -10.03
C GLY A 547 14.09 11.90 -10.06
N TRP A 548 13.53 12.11 -8.86
CA TRP A 548 12.23 12.73 -8.67
C TRP A 548 12.35 14.05 -7.90
N ARG A 549 11.73 15.12 -8.43
CA ARG A 549 11.82 16.49 -7.89
C ARG A 549 10.43 17.12 -7.75
N PHE A 550 10.14 17.67 -6.58
CA PHE A 550 8.84 18.27 -6.24
C PHE A 550 9.01 19.65 -5.60
N TYR A 551 8.30 20.65 -6.12
CA TYR A 551 8.20 22.00 -5.57
C TYR A 551 6.77 22.29 -5.11
N PRO A 552 6.43 22.03 -3.83
CA PRO A 552 5.21 22.54 -3.22
C PRO A 552 5.44 23.98 -2.72
N HIS A 553 4.92 24.99 -3.40
CA HIS A 553 4.99 26.40 -3.01
C HIS A 553 3.61 26.96 -2.60
N GLY A 554 2.59 26.11 -2.55
CA GLY A 554 1.20 26.51 -2.41
C GLY A 554 0.72 26.94 -1.04
N VAL A 555 -0.51 27.44 -1.05
CA VAL A 555 -1.26 27.85 0.15
C VAL A 555 -2.15 26.74 0.72
N SER A 556 -2.08 25.53 0.18
CA SER A 556 -2.89 24.37 0.59
C SER A 556 -2.04 23.20 1.12
N GLY A 557 -2.69 22.13 1.58
CA GLY A 557 -2.07 20.93 2.16
C GLY A 557 -1.50 19.95 1.13
N GLU A 558 -0.67 20.43 0.21
CA GLU A 558 -0.03 19.64 -0.85
C GLU A 558 0.69 18.39 -0.31
N SER A 559 0.65 17.32 -1.10
CA SER A 559 1.07 15.98 -0.69
C SER A 559 1.98 15.34 -1.74
N LEU A 560 3.04 14.69 -1.28
CA LEU A 560 3.92 13.84 -2.08
C LEU A 560 3.85 12.41 -1.53
N ILE A 561 3.49 11.46 -2.37
CA ILE A 561 3.36 10.04 -2.03
C ILE A 561 4.23 9.22 -2.97
N VAL A 562 5.07 8.35 -2.41
CA VAL A 562 5.92 7.40 -3.14
C VAL A 562 5.68 6.02 -2.57
N ASN A 563 5.04 5.13 -3.33
CA ASN A 563 4.79 3.75 -2.96
C ASN A 563 5.59 2.83 -3.89
N ASN A 564 6.22 1.78 -3.34
CA ASN A 564 6.89 0.73 -4.12
C ASN A 564 7.91 1.24 -5.16
N GLY A 565 8.48 2.43 -4.97
CA GLY A 565 9.32 3.11 -5.94
C GLY A 565 10.73 2.52 -6.03
N PHE A 566 11.37 2.55 -7.21
CA PHE A 566 12.76 2.13 -7.36
C PHE A 566 13.58 3.22 -8.04
N VAL A 567 14.63 3.70 -7.40
CA VAL A 567 15.55 4.67 -7.99
C VAL A 567 16.97 4.13 -7.90
N ALA A 568 17.68 4.03 -9.03
CA ALA A 568 19.05 3.52 -9.06
C ALA A 568 19.96 4.33 -9.98
N TRP A 569 21.11 4.75 -9.44
CA TRP A 569 22.21 5.34 -10.22
C TRP A 569 23.17 4.27 -10.73
N THR A 570 23.74 4.54 -11.90
CA THR A 570 24.65 3.63 -12.60
C THR A 570 26.05 4.22 -12.80
N THR A 571 26.23 5.53 -12.65
CA THR A 571 27.51 6.24 -12.80
C THR A 571 28.10 6.61 -11.44
N HIS A 572 29.14 5.86 -11.04
CA HIS A 572 29.83 6.01 -9.75
C HIS A 572 30.96 7.07 -9.75
N GLY A 573 31.31 7.66 -10.90
CA GLY A 573 32.59 8.38 -11.12
C GLY A 573 32.53 9.87 -11.43
N GLN A 574 31.45 10.58 -11.06
CA GLN A 574 31.37 12.05 -11.20
C GLN A 574 30.99 12.69 -9.86
N PRO A 575 31.78 13.66 -9.34
CA PRO A 575 31.40 14.41 -8.14
C PRO A 575 30.23 15.33 -8.48
N CYS A 576 29.02 14.93 -8.09
CA CYS A 576 27.82 15.71 -8.32
C CYS A 576 27.77 16.94 -7.40
N THR A 577 27.27 18.05 -7.94
CA THR A 577 27.05 19.30 -7.22
C THR A 577 25.93 19.20 -6.19
N PHE A 578 25.93 20.13 -5.23
CA PHE A 578 24.94 20.24 -4.16
C PHE A 578 23.53 20.41 -4.74
N GLY A 579 22.73 19.32 -4.73
CA GLY A 579 21.36 19.33 -5.23
C GLY A 579 20.91 18.09 -6.02
N ASN A 580 21.77 17.12 -6.32
CA ASN A 580 21.35 15.87 -6.96
C ASN A 580 20.78 14.89 -5.93
N SER A 581 19.64 14.23 -6.19
CA SER A 581 19.00 13.34 -5.19
C SER A 581 18.09 12.29 -5.81
N ALA A 582 17.82 11.18 -5.10
CA ALA A 582 16.80 10.21 -5.50
C ALA A 582 15.40 10.82 -5.45
N LEU A 583 15.06 11.40 -4.31
CA LEU A 583 13.88 12.22 -4.11
C LEU A 583 14.30 13.60 -3.56
N ARG A 584 13.88 14.66 -4.24
CA ARG A 584 14.19 16.05 -3.85
C ARG A 584 12.92 16.87 -3.70
N ILE A 585 12.83 17.58 -2.59
CA ILE A 585 11.68 18.42 -2.21
C ILE A 585 12.22 19.82 -1.88
N LEU A 586 11.63 20.86 -2.47
CA LEU A 586 11.95 22.25 -2.11
C LEU A 586 10.68 23.07 -1.95
N CYS A 587 10.61 23.85 -0.88
CA CYS A 587 9.49 24.73 -0.60
C CYS A 587 9.97 26.15 -0.28
N GLY A 588 9.22 27.14 -0.78
CA GLY A 588 9.36 28.54 -0.40
C GLY A 588 8.94 28.84 1.06
N THR A 589 8.60 30.09 1.31
CA THR A 589 8.28 30.62 2.65
C THR A 589 6.83 30.40 3.09
N ALA A 590 6.07 29.53 2.42
CA ALA A 590 4.65 29.31 2.71
C ALA A 590 4.43 28.69 4.11
N ALA A 591 3.53 29.28 4.91
CA ALA A 591 3.30 28.88 6.31
C ALA A 591 2.43 27.61 6.48
N VAL A 592 2.03 26.96 5.39
CA VAL A 592 1.04 25.87 5.39
C VAL A 592 1.73 24.51 5.43
N GLN A 593 1.16 23.58 6.21
CA GLN A 593 1.73 22.26 6.44
C GLN A 593 1.61 21.37 5.19
N LYS A 594 2.71 20.71 4.84
CA LYS A 594 2.84 19.79 3.69
C LYS A 594 3.04 18.35 4.16
N TYR A 595 2.64 17.40 3.32
CA TYR A 595 2.73 15.97 3.63
C TYR A 595 3.66 15.26 2.66
N VAL A 596 4.57 14.44 3.20
CA VAL A 596 5.48 13.60 2.41
C VAL A 596 5.38 12.19 2.96
N THR A 597 5.04 11.24 2.10
CA THR A 597 4.84 9.84 2.46
C THR A 597 5.67 8.98 1.51
N VAL A 598 6.56 8.16 2.05
CA VAL A 598 7.36 7.19 1.29
C VAL A 598 7.11 5.83 1.90
N THR A 599 6.50 4.91 1.14
CA THR A 599 6.06 3.60 1.61
C THR A 599 6.56 2.49 0.68
N GLY A 600 6.47 1.25 1.13
CA GLY A 600 6.51 0.07 0.28
C GLY A 600 5.60 -1.01 0.83
N ASP A 601 5.32 -2.05 0.06
CA ASP A 601 4.78 -3.31 0.58
C ASP A 601 5.85 -3.99 1.47
N ASP A 602 5.39 -4.78 2.44
CA ASP A 602 6.13 -5.61 3.40
C ASP A 602 7.66 -5.38 3.47
N ALA A 603 8.13 -4.72 4.54
CA ALA A 603 9.56 -4.62 4.81
C ALA A 603 10.26 -5.99 4.73
N GLY A 604 11.51 -6.00 4.26
CA GLY A 604 12.33 -7.21 4.11
C GLY A 604 12.04 -8.10 2.89
N ALA A 605 10.95 -7.89 2.16
CA ALA A 605 10.71 -8.60 0.89
C ALA A 605 11.61 -8.13 -0.29
N GLY A 606 12.58 -7.26 -0.01
CA GLY A 606 13.61 -6.80 -0.92
C GLY A 606 13.17 -5.69 -1.89
N PRO A 607 14.09 -5.23 -2.77
CA PRO A 607 13.85 -4.07 -3.64
C PRO A 607 12.65 -4.21 -4.59
N SER A 608 12.18 -5.44 -4.84
CA SER A 608 11.01 -5.73 -5.68
C SER A 608 9.70 -5.27 -5.06
N LYS A 609 9.58 -5.32 -3.72
CA LYS A 609 8.35 -4.94 -2.98
C LYS A 609 8.49 -3.68 -2.12
N CYS A 610 9.70 -3.34 -1.66
CA CYS A 610 9.92 -2.09 -0.93
C CYS A 610 10.01 -0.88 -1.87
N THR A 611 9.99 0.35 -1.32
CA THR A 611 10.63 1.48 -2.01
C THR A 611 12.14 1.39 -1.79
N ALA A 612 12.95 1.57 -2.84
CA ALA A 612 14.40 1.46 -2.75
C ALA A 612 15.15 2.55 -3.51
N PHE A 613 16.12 3.18 -2.85
CA PHE A 613 17.04 4.19 -3.40
C PHE A 613 18.48 3.66 -3.38
N ILE A 614 19.00 3.32 -4.55
CA ILE A 614 20.29 2.64 -4.76
C ILE A 614 21.28 3.61 -5.42
N GLU A 615 22.44 3.77 -4.81
CA GLU A 615 23.52 4.68 -5.19
C GLU A 615 23.16 6.16 -5.41
N PRO A 616 22.27 6.76 -4.58
CA PRO A 616 21.87 8.15 -4.74
C PRO A 616 23.06 9.08 -4.94
N ALA A 617 22.99 9.94 -5.96
CA ALA A 617 24.11 10.78 -6.37
C ALA A 617 24.73 11.56 -5.19
N TYR A 618 23.87 12.24 -4.43
CA TYR A 618 24.25 12.95 -3.20
C TYR A 618 23.28 12.65 -2.05
N HIS A 619 21.96 12.83 -2.24
CA HIS A 619 20.97 12.49 -1.20
C HIS A 619 19.98 11.43 -1.66
N ALA A 620 19.62 10.47 -0.80
CA ALA A 620 18.50 9.58 -1.12
C ALA A 620 17.19 10.38 -1.01
N LEU A 621 16.94 11.02 0.13
CA LEU A 621 15.87 12.01 0.30
C LEU A 621 16.45 13.34 0.76
N TYR A 622 16.11 14.43 0.06
CA TYR A 622 16.44 15.79 0.49
C TYR A 622 15.21 16.69 0.55
N ASN A 623 14.98 17.34 1.69
CA ASN A 623 13.97 18.37 1.86
C ASN A 623 14.64 19.72 2.20
N SER A 624 14.41 20.75 1.38
CA SER A 624 14.93 22.10 1.59
C SER A 624 13.79 23.10 1.79
N THR A 625 13.77 23.79 2.93
CA THR A 625 12.74 24.81 3.23
C THR A 625 13.35 26.02 3.93
N SER A 626 12.65 27.16 3.83
CA SER A 626 12.94 28.39 4.59
C SER A 626 11.88 28.71 5.65
N ALA A 627 10.66 28.13 5.58
CA ALA A 627 9.61 28.33 6.60
C ALA A 627 8.57 27.21 6.74
N ALA A 628 8.33 26.39 5.71
CA ALA A 628 7.20 25.45 5.69
C ALA A 628 7.37 24.23 6.61
N LYS A 629 6.27 23.84 7.29
CA LYS A 629 6.19 22.64 8.13
C LYS A 629 5.93 21.40 7.28
N PHE A 630 6.80 20.39 7.38
CA PHE A 630 6.61 19.10 6.70
C PHE A 630 6.34 18.00 7.72
N ILE A 631 5.23 17.28 7.56
CA ILE A 631 5.10 15.94 8.16
C ILE A 631 5.62 14.95 7.14
N THR A 632 6.72 14.28 7.48
CA THR A 632 7.36 13.29 6.62
C THR A 632 7.22 11.91 7.25
N LYS A 633 6.64 10.97 6.53
CA LYS A 633 6.47 9.57 6.96
C LYS A 633 7.20 8.70 5.98
N ILE A 634 8.13 7.91 6.48
CA ILE A 634 8.96 7.00 5.69
C ILE A 634 8.79 5.63 6.31
N ASN A 635 8.24 4.68 5.56
CA ASN A 635 8.15 3.29 5.96
C ASN A 635 8.59 2.34 4.84
N ASN A 636 9.13 1.18 5.19
CA ASN A 636 9.57 0.16 4.22
C ASN A 636 10.50 0.73 3.13
N LEU A 637 11.38 1.68 3.50
CA LEU A 637 12.39 2.29 2.62
C LEU A 637 13.72 1.53 2.75
N LEU A 638 14.30 1.22 1.60
CA LEU A 638 15.61 0.61 1.44
C LEU A 638 16.59 1.64 0.85
N VAL A 639 17.70 1.93 1.52
CA VAL A 639 18.76 2.82 1.00
C VAL A 639 20.09 2.09 0.95
N TRP A 640 20.78 2.15 -0.17
CA TRP A 640 22.11 1.55 -0.35
C TRP A 640 23.06 2.48 -1.09
N SER A 641 24.29 2.66 -0.58
CA SER A 641 25.37 3.30 -1.32
C SER A 641 26.76 2.77 -0.98
N SER A 642 27.58 2.54 -2.01
CA SER A 642 29.01 2.24 -1.92
C SER A 642 29.92 3.46 -2.14
N ARG A 643 29.36 4.68 -2.30
CA ARG A 643 30.15 5.87 -2.62
C ARG A 643 31.27 6.13 -1.60
N THR A 644 32.48 6.32 -2.12
CA THR A 644 33.71 6.66 -1.40
C THR A 644 34.20 8.01 -1.92
N GLY A 645 34.16 9.09 -1.11
CA GLY A 645 34.57 10.41 -1.60
C GLY A 645 34.38 11.59 -0.66
N ASP A 646 35.42 12.43 -0.63
CA ASP A 646 35.62 13.78 -0.08
C ASP A 646 34.66 14.34 1.01
N ALA A 647 35.26 14.79 2.12
CA ALA A 647 34.58 15.31 3.31
C ALA A 647 33.80 16.63 3.08
N ALA A 648 34.02 17.31 1.95
CA ALA A 648 33.21 18.46 1.54
C ALA A 648 31.88 18.07 0.86
N ASN A 649 31.82 16.91 0.20
CA ASN A 649 30.69 16.46 -0.63
C ASN A 649 30.08 15.15 -0.13
N ILE A 650 29.89 15.05 1.20
CA ILE A 650 29.35 13.88 1.88
C ILE A 650 27.91 13.57 1.44
N PRO A 651 27.63 12.41 0.81
CA PRO A 651 26.27 11.97 0.54
C PRO A 651 25.52 11.63 1.85
N ARG A 652 24.19 11.65 1.84
CA ARG A 652 23.31 11.44 3.03
C ARG A 652 22.11 10.58 2.66
N SER A 653 21.62 9.75 3.57
CA SER A 653 20.40 8.96 3.29
C SER A 653 19.17 9.86 3.30
N VAL A 654 18.88 10.53 4.41
CA VAL A 654 17.80 11.53 4.55
C VAL A 654 18.43 12.85 5.03
N SER A 655 17.95 13.98 4.52
CA SER A 655 18.57 15.29 4.78
C SER A 655 17.51 16.40 4.78
N SER A 656 17.56 17.31 5.75
CA SER A 656 16.59 18.39 5.92
C SER A 656 17.27 19.74 6.24
N SER A 657 16.89 20.80 5.53
CA SER A 657 17.56 22.10 5.72
C SER A 657 16.98 22.98 6.84
N SER A 658 15.88 22.59 7.49
CA SER A 658 15.12 23.45 8.40
C SER A 658 14.55 22.70 9.62
N GLY A 659 14.57 23.32 10.79
CA GLY A 659 14.09 22.76 12.06
C GLY A 659 12.56 22.63 12.22
N VAL A 660 11.82 22.53 11.11
CA VAL A 660 10.35 22.38 11.08
C VAL A 660 9.89 21.15 10.27
N CYS A 661 10.83 20.27 9.91
CA CYS A 661 10.56 18.97 9.33
C CYS A 661 10.35 17.93 10.45
N MET A 662 9.28 17.14 10.37
CA MET A 662 8.91 16.10 11.35
C MET A 662 8.98 14.73 10.68
N PRO A 663 10.18 14.09 10.54
CA PRO A 663 10.29 12.77 9.98
C PRO A 663 9.99 11.69 11.03
N MET A 664 8.96 10.90 10.74
CA MET A 664 8.74 9.58 11.34
C MET A 664 9.30 8.54 10.36
N ILE A 665 10.21 7.68 10.84
CA ILE A 665 10.90 6.69 10.01
C ILE A 665 10.68 5.31 10.64
N SER A 666 10.08 4.37 9.92
CA SER A 666 9.93 3.00 10.44
C SER A 666 10.18 1.90 9.45
N ASP A 667 10.55 0.71 9.91
CA ASP A 667 10.61 -0.49 9.06
C ASP A 667 11.60 -0.35 7.87
N CYS A 668 12.60 0.54 8.01
CA CYS A 668 13.56 0.90 6.96
C CYS A 668 14.93 0.26 7.15
N ILE A 669 15.68 0.11 6.06
CA ILE A 669 17.05 -0.43 6.04
C ILE A 669 17.98 0.53 5.31
N PHE A 670 19.07 0.92 5.96
CA PHE A 670 20.06 1.86 5.42
C PHE A 670 21.46 1.22 5.43
N LYS A 671 22.08 1.03 4.26
CA LYS A 671 23.45 0.51 4.10
C LYS A 671 24.35 1.52 3.40
N ASN A 672 25.30 2.10 4.13
CA ASN A 672 26.21 3.10 3.61
C ASN A 672 27.68 2.77 3.93
N GLN A 673 28.56 2.79 2.93
CA GLN A 673 29.96 2.37 3.10
C GLN A 673 30.92 3.44 3.68
N ASN A 674 30.49 4.68 3.97
CA ASN A 674 31.34 5.77 4.53
C ASN A 674 30.56 6.73 5.46
N ASN A 675 31.04 7.98 5.66
CA ASN A 675 30.51 9.08 6.52
C ASN A 675 29.08 9.58 6.16
N VAL A 676 28.20 8.69 5.72
CA VAL A 676 26.86 9.02 5.25
C VAL A 676 25.92 9.11 6.45
N ASN A 677 25.71 10.34 6.91
CA ASN A 677 24.70 10.63 7.93
C ASN A 677 23.33 10.14 7.43
N VAL A 678 22.59 9.47 8.32
CA VAL A 678 21.25 8.97 8.02
C VAL A 678 20.23 10.11 8.06
N VAL A 679 20.34 11.02 9.03
CA VAL A 679 19.59 12.29 9.08
C VAL A 679 20.52 13.45 9.42
N VAL A 680 20.35 14.57 8.71
CA VAL A 680 21.01 15.85 8.99
C VAL A 680 20.00 16.97 9.09
N GLN A 681 20.19 17.82 10.10
CA GLN A 681 19.53 19.12 10.24
C GLN A 681 20.55 20.24 9.99
N THR A 682 20.21 21.16 9.08
CA THR A 682 21.13 22.25 8.66
C THR A 682 20.94 23.56 9.42
N VAL A 683 19.75 23.81 10.00
CA VAL A 683 19.40 25.08 10.67
C VAL A 683 18.56 24.80 11.94
N GLY A 684 18.80 25.57 13.01
CA GLY A 684 18.14 25.42 14.31
C GLY A 684 16.61 25.48 14.27
N ALA A 685 15.96 24.81 15.22
CA ALA A 685 14.51 24.71 15.32
C ALA A 685 13.93 25.75 16.30
N THR A 686 12.63 26.01 16.15
CA THR A 686 11.84 26.77 17.11
C THR A 686 11.32 25.89 18.25
N PRO A 687 11.10 26.46 19.46
CA PRO A 687 10.45 25.77 20.57
C PRO A 687 9.08 25.21 20.18
N GLY A 688 8.73 24.01 20.68
CA GLY A 688 7.47 23.33 20.36
C GLY A 688 7.48 22.50 19.06
N SER A 689 8.66 22.15 18.54
CA SER A 689 8.81 21.18 17.45
C SER A 689 8.68 19.74 17.96
N ALA A 690 8.05 18.87 17.16
CA ALA A 690 7.76 17.48 17.54
C ALA A 690 9.03 16.59 17.57
N PRO A 691 9.05 15.51 18.36
CA PRO A 691 10.21 14.62 18.44
C PRO A 691 10.45 13.86 17.13
N TYR A 692 11.71 13.52 16.87
CA TYR A 692 12.08 12.59 15.80
C TYR A 692 11.78 11.17 16.28
N VAL A 693 10.89 10.43 15.60
CA VAL A 693 10.45 9.09 16.02
C VAL A 693 10.88 8.05 15.00
N TRP A 694 11.78 7.16 15.41
CA TRP A 694 12.37 6.11 14.58
C TRP A 694 12.05 4.76 15.20
N GLU A 695 11.34 3.89 14.49
CA GLU A 695 10.92 2.58 15.01
C GLU A 695 11.30 1.45 14.05
N ARG A 696 11.78 0.29 14.53
CA ARG A 696 11.96 -0.90 13.68
C ARG A 696 12.87 -0.64 12.47
N ASN A 697 14.00 0.05 12.66
CA ASN A 697 14.93 0.40 11.57
C ASN A 697 16.28 -0.31 11.71
N THR A 698 16.93 -0.63 10.58
CA THR A 698 18.26 -1.25 10.56
C THR A 698 19.28 -0.38 9.85
N PHE A 699 20.39 -0.07 10.52
CA PHE A 699 21.46 0.79 10.03
C PHE A 699 22.78 0.03 9.93
N PHE A 700 23.39 0.06 8.76
CA PHE A 700 24.70 -0.51 8.48
C PHE A 700 25.63 0.58 7.95
N THR A 701 26.45 1.18 8.82
CA THR A 701 27.28 2.35 8.46
C THR A 701 28.74 2.15 8.83
N ASN A 702 29.66 2.49 7.91
CA ASN A 702 31.10 2.34 8.12
C ASN A 702 31.85 3.66 8.42
N GLY A 703 31.18 4.83 8.40
CA GLY A 703 31.80 6.13 8.71
C GLY A 703 31.00 6.97 9.71
N ASN A 704 31.64 8.03 10.21
CA ASN A 704 31.23 8.73 11.42
C ASN A 704 29.83 9.37 11.34
N ALA A 705 28.97 8.91 12.25
CA ALA A 705 27.70 9.48 12.71
C ALA A 705 26.42 9.07 11.94
N LEU A 706 25.49 8.48 12.70
CA LEU A 706 24.09 8.24 12.30
C LEU A 706 23.32 9.56 12.11
N LEU A 707 23.58 10.48 13.04
CA LEU A 707 22.94 11.77 13.19
C LEU A 707 24.04 12.83 13.24
N GLY A 708 23.92 13.89 12.46
CA GLY A 708 24.92 14.95 12.46
C GLY A 708 24.33 16.28 12.04
N THR A 709 24.87 17.38 12.55
CA THR A 709 24.57 18.71 12.06
C THR A 709 25.38 19.03 10.80
N ALA A 710 24.89 19.98 10.00
CA ALA A 710 25.76 20.64 9.04
C ALA A 710 26.91 21.36 9.76
N LYS A 711 28.08 21.45 9.14
CA LYS A 711 29.30 22.03 9.73
C LYS A 711 29.04 23.42 10.33
N GLY A 712 29.02 23.51 11.66
CA GLY A 712 28.80 24.76 12.42
C GLY A 712 27.36 25.00 12.90
N ALA A 713 26.40 24.12 12.61
CA ALA A 713 25.06 24.18 13.20
C ALA A 713 25.02 23.43 14.54
N GLN A 714 24.34 24.00 15.53
CA GLN A 714 23.96 23.30 16.77
C GLN A 714 22.57 22.68 16.58
N TRP A 715 22.35 21.52 17.22
CA TRP A 715 21.00 21.00 17.40
C TRP A 715 20.19 21.87 18.36
N PRO A 716 18.85 21.81 18.31
CA PRO A 716 17.99 22.64 19.15
C PRO A 716 17.83 22.03 20.55
N GLU A 717 17.89 22.87 21.58
CA GLU A 717 17.75 22.48 22.99
C GLU A 717 16.38 21.88 23.36
N TYR A 718 15.43 21.87 22.43
CA TYR A 718 14.01 21.54 22.64
C TYR A 718 13.54 20.26 21.93
N GLN A 719 14.40 19.56 21.20
CA GLN A 719 14.01 18.36 20.44
C GLN A 719 14.54 17.07 21.06
N THR A 720 13.63 16.11 21.28
CA THR A 720 13.95 14.75 21.72
C THR A 720 14.03 13.81 20.51
N ILE A 721 15.02 12.93 20.51
CA ILE A 721 15.15 11.85 19.53
C ILE A 721 14.68 10.55 20.19
N THR A 722 13.71 9.88 19.59
CA THR A 722 13.11 8.63 20.07
C THR A 722 13.47 7.50 19.10
N LEU A 723 14.26 6.54 19.59
CA LEU A 723 14.62 5.31 18.89
C LEU A 723 13.88 4.16 19.55
N ARG A 724 13.15 3.35 18.78
CA ARG A 724 12.54 2.09 19.23
C ARG A 724 12.92 0.96 18.30
N ASP A 725 13.18 -0.24 18.81
CA ASP A 725 13.34 -1.45 18.01
C ASP A 725 14.35 -1.26 16.85
N CYS A 726 15.44 -0.51 17.06
CA CYS A 726 16.42 -0.21 16.01
C CYS A 726 17.67 -1.09 16.13
N ILE A 727 18.22 -1.54 14.99
CA ILE A 727 19.53 -2.22 14.92
C ILE A 727 20.57 -1.27 14.34
N PHE A 728 21.71 -1.15 15.02
CA PHE A 728 22.88 -0.40 14.59
C PHE A 728 24.07 -1.36 14.42
N ALA A 729 24.59 -1.48 13.21
CA ALA A 729 25.73 -2.34 12.87
C ALA A 729 26.81 -1.60 12.07
N GLY A 730 28.07 -1.97 12.30
CA GLY A 730 29.24 -1.41 11.63
C GLY A 730 29.91 -0.22 12.35
N PRO A 731 31.18 0.08 12.03
CA PRO A 731 32.07 0.95 12.81
C PRO A 731 31.67 2.44 12.83
N GLY A 732 30.76 2.86 11.95
CA GLY A 732 30.32 4.26 11.82
C GLY A 732 29.17 4.68 12.75
N THR A 733 28.54 3.72 13.44
CA THR A 733 27.22 3.85 14.10
C THR A 733 27.18 4.72 15.36
N LYS A 734 28.14 5.63 15.55
CA LYS A 734 28.10 6.63 16.63
C LYS A 734 26.85 7.52 16.51
N LEU A 735 26.18 7.78 17.62
CA LEU A 735 25.13 8.81 17.70
C LEU A 735 25.84 10.18 17.85
N GLY A 736 25.96 10.93 16.75
CA GLY A 736 26.63 12.23 16.69
C GLY A 736 25.80 13.38 17.30
N ILE A 737 25.49 13.26 18.59
CA ILE A 737 24.73 14.24 19.38
C ILE A 737 25.67 15.41 19.76
N ALA A 738 26.00 16.25 18.77
CA ALA A 738 26.89 17.38 18.93
C ALA A 738 26.11 18.68 19.26
N GLY A 739 26.01 19.03 20.55
CA GLY A 739 25.41 20.28 21.04
C GLY A 739 24.66 20.11 22.36
N THR A 740 23.93 21.15 22.78
CA THR A 740 22.88 21.05 23.81
C THR A 740 21.58 20.56 23.18
N HIS A 741 21.00 19.49 23.73
CA HIS A 741 19.75 18.86 23.27
C HIS A 741 18.83 18.59 24.46
N ALA A 742 17.52 18.42 24.21
CA ALA A 742 16.55 17.99 25.23
C ALA A 742 16.73 16.52 25.70
N GLY A 743 17.63 15.76 25.05
CA GLY A 743 17.93 14.36 25.36
C GLY A 743 17.59 13.40 24.20
N ALA A 744 18.09 12.17 24.30
CA ALA A 744 17.76 11.07 23.41
C ALA A 744 17.21 9.89 24.22
N TYR A 745 16.14 9.27 23.72
CA TYR A 745 15.49 8.11 24.31
C TYR A 745 15.65 6.93 23.35
N ALA A 746 16.17 5.81 23.85
CA ALA A 746 16.32 4.59 23.07
C ALA A 746 15.74 3.39 23.84
N GLU A 747 14.81 2.69 23.20
CA GLU A 747 14.04 1.57 23.73
C GLU A 747 14.20 0.36 22.81
N ASN A 748 14.46 -0.82 23.38
CA ASN A 748 14.66 -2.08 22.65
C ASN A 748 15.60 -2.01 21.42
N CYS A 749 16.60 -1.12 21.46
CA CYS A 749 17.58 -0.98 20.38
C CYS A 749 18.78 -1.90 20.60
N ALA A 750 19.34 -2.43 19.51
CA ALA A 750 20.52 -3.27 19.50
C ALA A 750 21.68 -2.55 18.83
N TRP A 751 22.80 -2.42 19.53
CA TRP A 751 24.08 -1.95 18.97
C TRP A 751 24.98 -3.17 18.79
N VAL A 752 25.10 -3.62 17.55
CA VAL A 752 25.78 -4.86 17.19
C VAL A 752 27.28 -4.60 17.03
N THR A 753 28.00 -4.79 18.13
CA THR A 753 29.41 -5.20 18.09
C THR A 753 29.44 -6.69 17.73
N GLU A 754 29.84 -7.02 16.51
CA GLU A 754 29.90 -8.42 16.07
C GLU A 754 30.94 -9.24 16.87
N GLY A 755 30.72 -10.55 16.95
CA GLY A 755 31.44 -11.47 17.85
C GLY A 755 32.93 -11.70 17.53
N PRO A 756 33.63 -12.59 18.27
CA PRO A 756 33.05 -13.73 19.00
C PRO A 756 33.07 -13.65 20.54
N SER A 757 33.51 -12.55 21.16
CA SER A 757 33.58 -12.47 22.64
C SER A 757 33.20 -11.10 23.22
N ALA A 758 32.19 -11.12 24.09
CA ALA A 758 31.76 -10.09 25.06
C ALA A 758 31.20 -8.74 24.57
N ILE A 759 29.96 -8.45 25.00
CA ILE A 759 29.47 -7.08 25.19
C ILE A 759 30.20 -6.51 26.42
N GLY A 760 31.25 -5.72 26.20
CA GLY A 760 32.04 -5.09 27.25
C GLY A 760 31.31 -3.91 27.90
N ALA A 761 30.40 -4.20 28.82
CA ALA A 761 29.57 -3.26 29.60
C ALA A 761 28.63 -2.34 28.79
N ARG A 762 27.42 -2.14 29.34
CA ARG A 762 26.55 -1.06 28.87
C ARG A 762 27.28 0.27 29.09
N GLY A 763 27.43 1.07 28.03
CA GLY A 763 27.68 2.49 28.19
C GLY A 763 26.52 3.09 28.96
N VAL A 764 26.72 3.36 30.25
CA VAL A 764 25.78 4.14 31.04
C VAL A 764 25.70 5.51 30.37
N ILE A 765 24.49 5.97 30.04
CA ILE A 765 24.29 7.38 29.71
C ILE A 765 24.67 8.14 30.97
N ASP A 766 25.77 8.88 30.91
CA ASP A 766 26.21 9.72 32.01
C ASP A 766 25.09 10.72 32.31
N SER A 767 24.46 10.58 33.48
CA SER A 767 23.32 11.39 33.91
C SER A 767 23.64 12.88 34.00
N ASP A 768 24.93 13.20 34.12
CA ASP A 768 25.42 14.52 34.43
C ASP A 768 25.94 15.24 33.17
N THR A 769 26.21 14.50 32.07
CA THR A 769 26.70 15.05 30.80
C THR A 769 25.89 14.68 29.56
N ASN A 770 24.91 13.76 29.63
CA ASN A 770 24.16 13.23 28.50
C ASN A 770 25.04 12.64 27.37
N SER A 771 26.28 12.25 27.68
CA SER A 771 27.26 11.76 26.69
C SER A 771 27.52 10.25 26.79
N ILE A 772 27.83 9.61 25.66
CA ILE A 772 28.29 8.22 25.60
C ILE A 772 29.82 8.26 25.78
N ASN A 773 30.28 7.98 27.01
CA ASN A 773 31.64 8.32 27.42
C ASN A 773 32.76 7.43 26.81
N TRP A 774 32.45 6.24 26.26
CA TRP A 774 33.43 5.35 25.62
C TRP A 774 33.06 4.95 24.19
N ASP A 775 34.08 4.91 23.33
CA ASP A 775 33.99 4.59 21.91
C ASP A 775 33.77 3.07 21.66
N PRO A 776 32.75 2.66 20.89
CA PRO A 776 32.73 1.33 20.30
C PRO A 776 33.74 1.27 19.14
N ILE A 777 34.89 0.63 19.38
CA ILE A 777 35.92 0.40 18.36
C ILE A 777 35.65 -0.95 17.69
N PHE A 778 35.20 -0.94 16.43
CA PHE A 778 35.17 -2.12 15.58
C PHE A 778 36.25 -2.03 14.50
N LYS A 779 36.95 -3.15 14.26
CA LYS A 779 37.91 -3.31 13.16
C LYS A 779 37.50 -4.55 12.37
N ASP A 780 37.11 -4.32 11.12
CA ASP A 780 36.49 -5.32 10.25
C ASP A 780 37.50 -6.38 9.75
N ASN A 781 37.03 -7.61 9.57
CA ASN A 781 37.79 -8.72 8.97
C ASN A 781 37.25 -9.17 7.59
N SER A 782 36.11 -8.64 7.10
CA SER A 782 35.66 -8.82 5.71
C SER A 782 34.63 -7.76 5.25
N PRO A 783 35.05 -6.52 4.94
CA PRO A 783 34.21 -5.54 4.24
C PRO A 783 33.84 -5.99 2.81
N THR A 784 34.48 -7.06 2.30
CA THR A 784 34.44 -7.51 0.90
C THR A 784 33.35 -8.54 0.61
N SER A 785 32.71 -9.11 1.62
CA SER A 785 31.72 -10.19 1.47
C SER A 785 30.27 -9.73 1.30
N PHE A 786 29.92 -8.53 1.75
CA PHE A 786 28.57 -7.96 1.64
C PHE A 786 28.47 -7.00 0.45
N THR A 787 28.22 -7.56 -0.74
CA THR A 787 28.29 -6.83 -2.02
C THR A 787 26.95 -6.22 -2.45
N LYS A 788 26.98 -5.40 -3.51
CA LYS A 788 25.77 -4.86 -4.17
C LYS A 788 24.83 -5.96 -4.66
N SER A 789 25.37 -7.03 -5.25
CA SER A 789 24.58 -8.13 -5.79
C SER A 789 23.94 -8.95 -4.68
N SER A 790 24.66 -9.16 -3.56
CA SER A 790 24.07 -9.72 -2.34
C SER A 790 22.84 -8.91 -1.92
N PHE A 791 22.95 -7.57 -1.82
CA PHE A 791 21.87 -6.72 -1.31
C PHE A 791 20.57 -6.76 -2.13
N MET A 792 20.66 -7.19 -3.39
CA MET A 792 19.54 -7.31 -4.32
C MET A 792 18.99 -8.75 -4.38
N ASP A 793 19.68 -9.75 -3.81
CA ASP A 793 19.22 -11.15 -3.69
C ASP A 793 18.53 -11.38 -2.34
N VAL A 794 17.20 -11.53 -2.39
CA VAL A 794 16.35 -11.72 -1.21
C VAL A 794 16.30 -13.19 -0.74
N GLN A 795 16.85 -14.14 -1.50
CA GLN A 795 16.67 -15.58 -1.26
C GLN A 795 17.86 -16.24 -0.55
N ASN A 796 19.08 -15.70 -0.69
CA ASN A 796 20.31 -16.34 -0.17
C ASN A 796 20.94 -15.66 1.05
N TYR A 797 20.31 -14.63 1.63
CA TYR A 797 20.88 -13.98 2.80
C TYR A 797 20.75 -14.79 4.09
N GLY A 798 21.89 -15.14 4.66
CA GLY A 798 22.03 -15.61 6.04
C GLY A 798 21.79 -14.53 7.11
N TYR A 799 20.75 -13.69 6.97
CA TYR A 799 20.22 -12.94 8.12
C TYR A 799 19.60 -13.96 9.08
N LYS A 800 20.36 -14.43 10.06
CA LYS A 800 19.86 -15.35 11.10
C LYS A 800 18.98 -14.65 12.13
N GLY A 801 17.88 -14.07 11.67
CA GLY A 801 16.64 -13.99 12.43
C GLY A 801 15.76 -15.18 12.04
N LYS A 802 15.41 -16.02 13.03
CA LYS A 802 14.52 -17.19 12.92
C LYS A 802 15.10 -18.46 12.28
N ALA A 803 14.76 -19.60 12.91
CA ALA A 803 14.98 -20.94 12.38
C ALA A 803 14.09 -21.22 11.16
N ALA A 804 14.43 -22.25 10.39
CA ALA A 804 13.65 -22.66 9.21
C ALA A 804 12.18 -22.94 9.56
N GLY A 805 11.24 -22.39 8.77
CA GLY A 805 9.82 -22.79 8.82
C GLY A 805 8.80 -21.76 9.27
N GLY A 806 8.96 -20.45 8.99
CA GLY A 806 7.85 -19.52 9.18
C GLY A 806 8.02 -18.16 8.51
N ALA A 807 7.18 -17.88 7.50
CA ALA A 807 7.14 -16.61 6.78
C ALA A 807 7.02 -15.41 7.75
N ASN A 808 8.05 -14.55 7.71
CA ASN A 808 8.07 -13.11 8.00
C ASN A 808 9.53 -12.70 8.20
N LEU A 809 10.11 -12.11 7.15
CA LEU A 809 11.30 -11.28 7.16
C LEU A 809 10.89 -10.06 6.31
N ALA A 810 10.77 -8.84 6.83
CA ALA A 810 11.28 -8.29 8.08
C ALA A 810 10.34 -7.21 8.65
N GLY A 811 10.39 -7.01 9.97
CA GLY A 811 10.50 -5.65 10.51
C GLY A 811 11.98 -5.40 10.85
N GLY A 812 12.42 -4.15 10.94
CA GLY A 812 13.66 -3.91 11.69
C GLY A 812 13.44 -4.26 13.16
N ALA A 813 14.46 -4.84 13.77
CA ALA A 813 14.49 -5.38 15.13
C ALA A 813 13.15 -5.85 15.74
N ASP A 814 12.64 -7.00 15.27
CA ASP A 814 11.98 -7.92 16.20
C ASP A 814 13.04 -8.65 17.06
N TRP A 815 13.88 -7.87 17.76
CA TRP A 815 14.63 -8.39 18.90
C TRP A 815 13.69 -8.31 20.10
N ILE A 816 12.78 -9.26 20.18
CA ILE A 816 12.20 -9.61 21.47
C ILE A 816 13.38 -10.12 22.31
N GLY A 817 13.54 -9.59 23.53
CA GLY A 817 14.60 -9.95 24.48
C GLY A 817 14.53 -11.39 25.02
N GLY A 818 14.08 -12.34 24.22
CA GLY A 818 14.10 -13.78 24.48
C GLY A 818 15.31 -14.42 23.80
N PHE A 819 16.48 -14.35 24.45
CA PHE A 819 17.49 -15.40 24.29
C PHE A 819 16.86 -16.73 24.72
N ASN A 820 16.30 -17.48 23.78
CA ASN A 820 16.03 -18.89 24.00
C ASN A 820 17.41 -19.56 24.14
N PRO A 821 17.75 -20.15 25.29
CA PRO A 821 19.14 -20.31 25.67
C PRO A 821 19.88 -21.30 24.77
N ALA A 822 21.21 -21.19 24.68
CA ALA A 822 22.04 -22.03 23.82
C ALA A 822 22.14 -23.51 24.28
N ILE A 823 21.23 -23.94 25.17
CA ILE A 823 21.16 -25.24 25.82
C ILE A 823 19.76 -25.83 25.61
N GLN A 824 19.69 -27.08 25.15
CA GLN A 824 18.44 -27.82 25.02
C GLN A 824 18.51 -29.15 25.79
N LEU A 825 17.35 -29.65 26.21
CA LEU A 825 17.18 -31.05 26.59
C LEU A 825 16.69 -31.84 25.37
N ARG A 826 17.37 -32.96 25.11
CA ARG A 826 17.13 -33.91 24.03
C ARG A 826 16.80 -35.28 24.59
N ASP A 827 16.13 -36.10 23.78
CA ASP A 827 15.94 -37.51 24.08
C ASP A 827 17.28 -38.29 24.19
N ALA A 828 17.20 -39.57 24.57
CA ALA A 828 18.38 -40.42 24.72
C ALA A 828 19.21 -40.54 23.42
N ASP A 829 18.58 -40.42 22.26
CA ASP A 829 19.21 -40.60 20.94
C ASP A 829 19.75 -39.30 20.34
N ASP A 830 19.43 -38.13 20.92
CA ASP A 830 19.66 -36.79 20.34
C ASP A 830 18.84 -36.49 19.07
N ALA A 831 17.68 -37.15 18.93
CA ALA A 831 16.80 -37.01 17.78
C ALA A 831 15.86 -35.80 17.91
N ALA A 832 15.17 -35.66 19.06
CA ALA A 832 14.15 -34.64 19.29
C ALA A 832 14.34 -33.83 20.58
N ASP A 833 13.78 -32.61 20.59
CA ASP A 833 13.72 -31.70 21.74
C ASP A 833 12.68 -32.20 22.77
N VAL A 834 13.05 -32.21 24.05
CA VAL A 834 12.19 -32.68 25.14
C VAL A 834 11.61 -31.49 25.90
N ALA A 835 10.34 -31.17 25.62
CA ALA A 835 9.62 -30.06 26.24
C ALA A 835 9.01 -30.40 27.62
N ALA A 836 8.82 -31.68 27.93
CA ALA A 836 8.33 -32.18 29.22
C ALA A 836 8.81 -33.63 29.43
N ILE A 837 9.01 -34.04 30.69
CA ILE A 837 9.37 -35.40 31.08
C ILE A 837 8.19 -36.04 31.79
N ASP A 838 7.50 -36.96 31.13
CA ASP A 838 6.48 -37.78 31.79
C ASP A 838 7.04 -39.17 32.11
N PHE A 839 7.03 -39.56 33.38
CA PHE A 839 7.34 -40.94 33.79
C PHE A 839 6.16 -41.89 33.60
N GLY A 840 4.95 -41.35 33.38
CA GLY A 840 3.72 -42.13 33.30
C GLY A 840 3.40 -42.77 34.65
N THR A 841 2.83 -43.96 34.59
CA THR A 841 2.41 -44.75 35.75
C THR A 841 3.49 -45.74 36.18
N CYS A 842 3.83 -45.78 37.47
CA CYS A 842 4.61 -46.89 38.05
C CYS A 842 4.07 -47.33 39.42
N ASP A 843 4.55 -48.48 39.88
CA ASP A 843 4.12 -49.06 41.15
C ASP A 843 4.84 -48.40 42.33
N THR A 844 4.13 -48.16 43.42
CA THR A 844 4.71 -47.59 44.66
C THR A 844 5.81 -48.51 45.22
N ASN A 845 6.93 -47.91 45.64
CA ASN A 845 8.21 -48.53 45.99
C ASN A 845 9.01 -49.15 44.82
N THR A 846 8.64 -48.89 43.57
CA THR A 846 9.51 -49.19 42.41
C THR A 846 10.34 -47.98 41.98
N THR A 847 11.32 -48.20 41.10
CA THR A 847 12.13 -47.15 40.49
C THR A 847 11.98 -47.21 38.98
N THR A 848 11.61 -46.09 38.36
CA THR A 848 11.61 -45.91 36.91
C THR A 848 12.65 -44.86 36.53
N THR A 849 13.48 -45.13 35.53
CA THR A 849 14.54 -44.21 35.06
C THR A 849 14.30 -43.79 33.60
N LYS A 850 14.65 -42.55 33.28
CA LYS A 850 14.67 -42.02 31.91
C LYS A 850 15.97 -41.27 31.63
N THR A 851 16.49 -41.45 30.42
CA THR A 851 17.78 -40.90 29.98
C THR A 851 17.56 -39.80 28.96
N PHE A 852 18.31 -38.71 29.10
CA PHE A 852 18.22 -37.52 28.25
C PHE A 852 19.63 -36.99 27.94
N LYS A 853 19.73 -36.09 26.96
CA LYS A 853 20.98 -35.38 26.63
C LYS A 853 20.80 -33.87 26.76
N ILE A 854 21.68 -33.23 27.49
CA ILE A 854 21.84 -31.77 27.48
C ILE A 854 22.74 -31.42 26.29
N LYS A 855 22.30 -30.53 25.40
CA LYS A 855 23.01 -30.19 24.15
C LYS A 855 23.33 -28.71 24.04
N ASN A 856 24.59 -28.39 23.70
CA ASN A 856 25.02 -27.05 23.34
C ASN A 856 24.75 -26.79 21.85
N LEU A 857 23.82 -25.89 21.53
CA LEU A 857 23.54 -25.42 20.16
C LEU A 857 24.15 -24.04 19.85
N GLY A 858 24.97 -23.50 20.76
CA GLY A 858 25.66 -22.22 20.60
C GLY A 858 26.63 -22.24 19.40
N PRO A 859 26.57 -21.25 18.49
CA PRO A 859 27.23 -21.33 17.18
C PRO A 859 28.74 -21.06 17.16
N GLY A 860 29.45 -21.02 18.31
CA GLY A 860 30.87 -20.63 18.30
C GLY A 860 31.70 -20.75 19.57
N SER A 861 31.17 -21.19 20.72
CA SER A 861 31.96 -21.35 21.95
C SER A 861 31.57 -22.61 22.74
N PRO A 862 32.51 -23.20 23.51
CA PRO A 862 32.16 -24.14 24.57
C PRO A 862 31.23 -23.48 25.59
N LEU A 863 30.33 -24.28 26.15
CA LEU A 863 29.33 -23.89 27.14
C LEU A 863 29.63 -24.59 28.47
N ALA A 864 29.67 -23.86 29.58
CA ALA A 864 29.73 -24.45 30.91
C ALA A 864 28.30 -24.64 31.47
N VAL A 865 27.91 -25.89 31.68
CA VAL A 865 26.77 -26.27 32.52
C VAL A 865 27.22 -26.05 33.98
N ALA A 866 27.15 -24.80 34.42
CA ALA A 866 27.68 -24.37 35.71
C ALA A 866 26.68 -24.63 36.84
N GLY A 867 27.08 -25.46 37.81
CA GLY A 867 26.42 -25.53 39.11
C GLY A 867 25.00 -26.14 39.10
N SER A 868 24.95 -27.46 38.85
CA SER A 868 23.82 -28.38 39.03
C SER A 868 22.66 -28.33 38.01
N VAL A 869 22.38 -29.52 37.48
CA VAL A 869 21.02 -29.95 37.12
C VAL A 869 20.31 -30.28 38.44
N ILE A 870 19.13 -29.72 38.67
CA ILE A 870 18.38 -29.92 39.93
C ILE A 870 16.97 -30.41 39.62
N VAL A 871 16.49 -31.31 40.47
CA VAL A 871 15.09 -31.63 40.72
C VAL A 871 14.86 -31.40 42.22
N THR A 872 13.75 -30.80 42.62
CA THR A 872 13.54 -30.33 44.01
C THR A 872 12.42 -31.05 44.75
N GLY A 873 11.47 -31.61 44.02
CA GLY A 873 10.36 -32.39 44.55
C GLY A 873 10.70 -33.88 44.61
N ALA A 874 10.70 -34.43 45.82
CA ALA A 874 10.55 -35.88 45.96
C ALA A 874 9.23 -36.32 45.28
N PRO A 875 9.18 -37.46 44.59
CA PRO A 875 10.16 -38.55 44.63
C PRO A 875 11.06 -38.63 43.40
N TYR A 876 11.33 -37.52 42.72
CA TYR A 876 12.29 -37.48 41.61
C TYR A 876 13.73 -37.39 42.14
N THR A 877 14.67 -38.07 41.48
CA THR A 877 16.13 -37.94 41.73
C THR A 877 16.89 -37.86 40.42
N ILE A 878 18.12 -37.33 40.45
CA ILE A 878 19.06 -37.42 39.32
C ILE A 878 20.06 -38.51 39.70
N ASP A 879 20.05 -39.62 38.96
CA ASP A 879 20.90 -40.77 39.22
C ASP A 879 22.31 -40.59 38.63
N SER A 880 22.45 -39.75 37.59
CA SER A 880 23.73 -39.31 37.04
C SER A 880 23.58 -38.10 36.11
N GLY A 881 24.66 -37.32 35.93
CA GLY A 881 24.72 -36.18 35.01
C GLY A 881 24.36 -34.83 35.64
N ASP A 882 24.34 -34.74 36.96
CA ASP A 882 24.13 -33.53 37.77
C ASP A 882 25.37 -32.64 37.89
N GLY A 883 26.57 -33.21 37.71
CA GLY A 883 27.85 -32.53 37.79
C GLY A 883 28.10 -31.49 36.69
N ALA A 884 29.01 -30.54 36.96
CA ALA A 884 29.37 -29.49 36.01
C ALA A 884 30.05 -30.06 34.75
N ALA A 885 29.61 -29.64 33.57
CA ALA A 885 30.08 -30.15 32.28
C ALA A 885 30.43 -29.01 31.31
N ASN A 886 31.58 -29.14 30.63
CA ASN A 886 31.99 -28.23 29.55
C ASN A 886 31.61 -28.86 28.19
N LEU A 887 30.58 -28.34 27.56
CA LEU A 887 30.08 -28.82 26.26
C LEU A 887 30.68 -28.01 25.12
N GLY A 888 31.49 -28.64 24.27
CA GLY A 888 31.91 -28.04 23.00
C GLY A 888 30.71 -27.68 22.10
N VAL A 889 30.93 -26.97 21.00
CA VAL A 889 29.88 -26.67 20.01
C VAL A 889 29.27 -27.98 19.49
N ASN A 890 27.94 -28.12 19.52
CA ASN A 890 27.19 -29.36 19.28
C ASN A 890 27.50 -30.54 20.23
N GLY A 891 28.28 -30.31 21.30
CA GLY A 891 28.56 -31.29 22.33
C GLY A 891 27.35 -31.61 23.20
N THR A 892 27.31 -32.82 23.75
CA THR A 892 26.24 -33.30 24.64
C THR A 892 26.78 -33.87 25.96
N ALA A 893 25.98 -33.76 27.02
CA ALA A 893 26.15 -34.51 28.26
C ALA A 893 24.89 -35.33 28.54
N THR A 894 25.06 -36.59 28.94
CA THR A 894 23.94 -37.47 29.29
C THR A 894 23.52 -37.23 30.73
N ILE A 895 22.20 -37.17 30.97
CA ILE A 895 21.61 -37.16 32.31
C ILE A 895 20.62 -38.32 32.45
N VAL A 896 20.51 -38.87 33.66
CA VAL A 896 19.54 -39.91 34.01
C VAL A 896 18.69 -39.42 35.17
N VAL A 897 17.39 -39.28 34.94
CA VAL A 897 16.40 -38.87 35.95
C VAL A 897 15.63 -40.12 36.38
N ALA A 898 15.38 -40.27 37.67
CA ALA A 898 14.63 -41.37 38.25
C ALA A 898 13.38 -40.87 38.99
N PHE A 899 12.36 -41.71 39.04
CA PHE A 899 11.13 -41.55 39.79
C PHE A 899 10.98 -42.73 40.75
N ARG A 900 10.90 -42.44 42.06
CA ARG A 900 11.02 -43.42 43.15
C ARG A 900 9.90 -43.28 44.20
N PRO A 901 8.61 -43.29 43.81
CA PRO A 901 7.51 -42.97 44.71
C PRO A 901 7.39 -43.98 45.86
N THR A 902 7.24 -43.48 47.09
CA THR A 902 7.00 -44.30 48.30
C THR A 902 5.55 -44.22 48.80
N VAL A 903 4.72 -43.39 48.16
CA VAL A 903 3.30 -43.20 48.44
C VAL A 903 2.54 -43.06 47.13
N ASP A 904 1.32 -43.60 47.07
CA ASP A 904 0.39 -43.47 45.94
C ASP A 904 0.00 -42.00 45.70
N GLY A 905 -0.03 -41.55 44.44
CA GLY A 905 -0.43 -40.18 44.08
C GLY A 905 0.13 -39.68 42.75
N THR A 906 -0.30 -38.49 42.36
CA THR A 906 0.23 -37.75 41.19
C THR A 906 1.28 -36.75 41.65
N TYR A 907 2.45 -36.80 41.02
CA TYR A 907 3.59 -35.94 41.32
C TYR A 907 3.88 -35.02 40.13
N ASN A 908 4.23 -33.77 40.44
CA ASN A 908 4.62 -32.74 39.47
C ASN A 908 5.82 -31.97 40.05
N ASP A 909 6.88 -31.79 39.26
CA ASP A 909 8.06 -31.01 39.61
C ASP A 909 8.67 -30.34 38.35
N THR A 910 9.85 -29.71 38.47
CA THR A 910 10.57 -29.11 37.34
C THR A 910 12.05 -29.48 37.37
N LEU A 911 12.56 -30.04 36.27
CA LEU A 911 13.99 -30.16 36.03
C LEU A 911 14.56 -28.78 35.70
N ARG A 912 15.53 -28.33 36.48
CA ARG A 912 16.22 -27.05 36.30
C ARG A 912 17.65 -27.30 35.85
N ILE A 913 18.04 -26.77 34.69
CA ILE A 913 19.42 -26.85 34.15
C ILE A 913 19.98 -25.43 34.07
N THR A 914 21.14 -25.18 34.70
CA THR A 914 21.79 -23.86 34.71
C THR A 914 23.04 -23.86 33.82
N SER A 915 23.27 -22.78 33.06
CA SER A 915 24.43 -22.65 32.17
C SER A 915 24.89 -21.19 31.99
N ASP A 916 26.12 -21.00 31.56
CA ASP A 916 26.67 -19.67 31.25
C ASP A 916 26.17 -19.06 29.92
N SER A 917 25.24 -19.72 29.20
CA SER A 917 24.72 -19.25 27.89
C SER A 917 24.00 -17.90 27.89
N GLY A 918 23.66 -17.35 29.07
CA GLY A 918 22.95 -16.07 29.21
C GLY A 918 23.85 -14.86 29.55
N GLY A 919 25.16 -15.06 29.74
CA GLY A 919 25.98 -14.10 30.46
C GLY A 919 25.63 -14.07 31.96
N ALA A 920 25.84 -12.94 32.64
CA ALA A 920 25.46 -12.77 34.04
C ALA A 920 24.12 -12.01 34.15
N PRO A 921 23.09 -12.54 34.82
CA PRO A 921 23.03 -13.84 35.52
C PRO A 921 22.87 -15.04 34.57
N ALA A 922 23.35 -16.21 35.02
CA ALA A 922 23.37 -17.46 34.26
C ALA A 922 21.98 -17.86 33.72
N ALA A 923 21.95 -18.41 32.50
CA ALA A 923 20.73 -18.88 31.85
C ALA A 923 20.22 -20.18 32.46
N GLN A 924 18.89 -20.35 32.42
CA GLN A 924 18.19 -21.45 33.07
C GLN A 924 17.17 -22.06 32.11
N LEU A 925 17.27 -23.37 31.88
CA LEU A 925 16.27 -24.18 31.19
C LEU A 925 15.41 -24.92 32.23
N ASN A 926 14.09 -24.86 32.07
CA ASN A 926 13.10 -25.48 32.95
C ASN A 926 12.24 -26.47 32.17
N ILE A 927 12.25 -27.74 32.55
CA ILE A 927 11.45 -28.80 31.92
C ILE A 927 10.47 -29.36 32.96
N PRO A 928 9.14 -29.27 32.76
CA PRO A 928 8.17 -29.91 33.65
C PRO A 928 8.38 -31.42 33.74
N ILE A 929 8.24 -31.99 34.93
CA ILE A 929 8.27 -33.43 35.19
C ILE A 929 6.96 -33.90 35.80
N THR A 930 6.40 -35.00 35.29
CA THR A 930 5.18 -35.64 35.80
C THR A 930 5.36 -37.13 36.04
N GLY A 931 4.55 -37.72 36.91
CA GLY A 931 4.53 -39.15 37.20
C GLY A 931 3.39 -39.51 38.15
N ILE A 932 2.88 -40.75 38.03
CA ILE A 932 1.77 -41.27 38.83
C ILE A 932 2.23 -42.56 39.51
N ALA A 933 1.97 -42.66 40.80
CA ALA A 933 2.25 -43.84 41.61
C ALA A 933 0.95 -44.47 42.12
N TYR A 934 0.86 -45.81 42.09
CA TYR A 934 -0.14 -46.53 42.88
C TYR A 934 0.40 -47.87 43.38
N THR A 935 -0.19 -48.43 44.43
CA THR A 935 0.13 -49.75 44.94
C THR A 935 -0.65 -50.82 44.16
N THR A 936 0.06 -51.61 43.33
CA THR A 936 -0.51 -52.80 42.68
C THR A 936 -0.90 -53.86 43.71
N SER A 937 -2.19 -53.94 44.01
CA SER A 937 -2.74 -55.03 44.81
C SER A 937 -2.76 -56.31 43.98
N VAL A 938 -1.75 -57.17 44.14
CA VAL A 938 -1.70 -58.50 43.53
C VAL A 938 -2.73 -59.42 44.21
N THR A 939 -3.95 -59.48 43.65
CA THR A 939 -4.94 -60.51 44.00
C THR A 939 -4.83 -61.73 43.07
N ASP A 940 -4.40 -62.85 43.63
CA ASP A 940 -4.07 -64.10 42.93
C ASP A 940 -4.46 -65.29 43.83
N TRP A 941 -5.15 -66.36 43.42
CA TRP A 941 -5.73 -66.78 42.14
C TRP A 941 -7.19 -67.23 42.36
N LYS A 942 -8.05 -67.28 41.31
CA LYS A 942 -8.50 -68.59 40.74
C LYS A 942 -9.54 -68.54 39.62
N LEU A 943 -9.23 -69.33 38.59
CA LEU A 943 -10.13 -69.97 37.64
C LEU A 943 -11.21 -70.82 38.34
N ILE A 944 -12.50 -70.57 38.05
CA ILE A 944 -13.58 -71.60 38.12
C ILE A 944 -14.58 -71.39 36.97
N LYS A 945 -14.62 -72.39 36.07
CA LYS A 945 -15.59 -72.68 35.00
C LYS A 945 -15.74 -71.68 33.85
#